data_AF-A0AA36J7I2-F1
#
_entry.id   AF-A0AA36J7I2-F1
#
_cell.length_a   1.000
_cell.length_b   1.000
_cell.length_c   1.000
_cell.angle_alpha   90.00
_cell.angle_beta   90.00
_cell.angle_gamma   90.00
#
_symmetry.space_group_name_H-M   'P 1'
#
loop_
_entity.id
_entity.type
_entity.pdbx_description
1 polymer ?
#
loop_
_entity_poly.entity_id
_entity_poly.type
_entity_poly.pdbx_seq_one_letter_code
_entity_poly.pdbx_strand_id
1 'polypeptide(L)'
;MRRWAWLLPWAAFAEDVGCERRFYVLSLEAGANSPTDDRGEAEVRAPQLRRCSVLAYAEALRRGLASSKCAGSLEEAEVVVVPGYTFRNCHWPSYGQGCSDANVFRAGEECYDPSAVQSYGLLRDHPDFGGKALALVDAGASVLKAWLADVYSDPRFILLRLGPALWFHRAGVDVSLPPGPTPRCSGAAAQHAMDEPLSARRYLASFKGKLRNNAARVAMAKLHHNDLDVIVVDRLDDSHGYEELLYSSVFPLILEGDMLQTFRFTEAVCSGGIPVLVTSSQVPPLQELVPFESYGVLFREEELPSLVARLRALDGLTRARLRERALQVCRAHFRTLELQAASVALQLSRRPRSQGRKEACGHGFHALSLTETEAMCPELRACQVPRAALDFHESFRKLKNGACMARLEESHVVLLPGYSGGARNLPARRGRRCSDEEILGAYNRLLSHARLDGKLLLLASGFGGFAEVGAEGVEPFAWLRVHPSQENFRNGHDLSVPPAPTELCSSVQASQSFLEPLAGKRFLVSFKGRLDGPLLDGPLSALHDGLEAVVVDEADARYSSEYLLFNSAFSLVVPGEGSRFNEAVCSGGVPAAVANSSWVPPLEGFFLFESYGLRLTEAEAFGVVPFLRSVLADVAQVQLLRENARRVCSSALQTREIQAAAVLAAFHQPNRGYEERVGQLLLQTIYDEDSNVFYALFQDQILYKAVAGRANTFQSVWISVGAGPFAPHLI
;
A
#
# COMPACT_ATOMS: atom_id res chain seq x y z
N MET A 1 8.05 -3.07 -50.65
CA MET A 1 6.69 -3.51 -50.29
C MET A 1 6.76 -4.82 -49.51
N ARG A 2 6.62 -4.80 -48.19
CA ARG A 2 6.16 -5.91 -47.33
C ARG A 2 5.79 -5.30 -45.97
N ARG A 3 4.47 -5.19 -45.72
CA ARG A 3 3.88 -4.68 -44.48
C ARG A 3 4.09 -5.71 -43.39
N TRP A 4 4.70 -5.32 -42.27
CA TRP A 4 4.65 -6.09 -41.03
C TRP A 4 3.55 -5.49 -40.16
N ALA A 5 2.46 -6.24 -40.04
CA ALA A 5 1.32 -5.93 -39.21
C ALA A 5 1.63 -6.33 -37.76
N TRP A 6 1.93 -5.35 -36.92
CA TRP A 6 1.73 -5.41 -35.47
C TRP A 6 0.79 -4.26 -35.10
N LEU A 7 -0.46 -4.39 -35.54
CA LEU A 7 -1.59 -3.60 -35.08
C LEU A 7 -2.61 -4.61 -34.55
N LEU A 8 -2.56 -4.91 -33.25
CA LEU A 8 -3.77 -5.40 -32.58
C LEU A 8 -4.71 -4.20 -32.49
N PRO A 9 -5.94 -4.28 -33.05
CA PRO A 9 -6.86 -3.16 -33.02
C PRO A 9 -7.44 -3.02 -31.61
N TRP A 10 -6.88 -2.12 -30.80
CA TRP A 10 -7.49 -1.66 -29.55
C TRP A 10 -8.75 -0.78 -29.79
N ALA A 11 -9.12 -0.54 -31.05
CA ALA A 11 -10.21 0.36 -31.45
C ALA A 11 -11.63 -0.22 -31.29
N ALA A 12 -11.81 -1.40 -30.69
CA ALA A 12 -13.11 -2.07 -30.52
C ALA A 12 -13.55 -2.25 -29.05
N PHE A 13 -13.02 -1.47 -28.11
CA PHE A 13 -13.21 -1.72 -26.67
C PHE A 13 -14.58 -1.33 -26.07
N ALA A 14 -15.56 -0.87 -26.88
CA ALA A 14 -16.91 -0.56 -26.40
C ALA A 14 -17.93 -1.68 -26.64
N GLU A 15 -17.61 -2.68 -27.46
CA GLU A 15 -18.50 -3.79 -27.79
C GLU A 15 -17.91 -5.07 -27.20
N ASP A 16 -18.52 -5.53 -26.10
CA ASP A 16 -18.32 -6.85 -25.46
C ASP A 16 -17.12 -7.09 -24.52
N VAL A 17 -16.71 -6.09 -23.73
CA VAL A 17 -15.99 -6.43 -22.48
C VAL A 17 -16.99 -6.96 -21.46
N GLY A 18 -17.05 -8.29 -21.32
CA GLY A 18 -17.91 -8.96 -20.35
C GLY A 18 -17.63 -8.48 -18.93
N CYS A 19 -18.70 -8.18 -18.19
CA CYS A 19 -18.62 -7.88 -16.76
C CYS A 19 -18.33 -9.18 -16.02
N GLU A 20 -17.15 -9.30 -15.41
CA GLU A 20 -16.78 -10.49 -14.63
C GLU A 20 -17.68 -10.67 -13.39
N ARG A 21 -18.13 -9.54 -12.82
CA ARG A 21 -19.02 -9.50 -11.65
C ARG A 21 -20.06 -8.39 -11.77
N ARG A 22 -21.19 -8.59 -11.09
CA ARG A 22 -22.25 -7.60 -10.93
C ARG A 22 -22.03 -6.77 -9.68
N PHE A 23 -22.39 -5.50 -9.74
CA PHE A 23 -22.50 -4.64 -8.56
C PHE A 23 -23.88 -3.99 -8.49
N TYR A 24 -24.28 -3.57 -7.30
CA TYR A 24 -25.51 -2.84 -7.06
C TYR A 24 -25.17 -1.45 -6.54
N VAL A 25 -25.85 -0.42 -7.02
CA VAL A 25 -25.60 0.97 -6.62
C VAL A 25 -26.79 1.45 -5.81
N LEU A 26 -26.58 1.72 -4.52
CA LEU A 26 -27.66 2.19 -3.65
C LEU A 26 -28.21 3.53 -4.13
N SER A 27 -29.52 3.68 -4.16
CA SER A 27 -30.17 4.94 -4.50
C SER A 27 -30.05 5.99 -3.39
N LEU A 28 -29.91 7.25 -3.79
CA LEU A 28 -30.09 8.41 -2.91
C LEU A 28 -31.55 8.87 -2.80
N GLU A 29 -32.38 8.50 -3.76
CA GLU A 29 -33.80 8.81 -3.81
C GLU A 29 -34.59 7.58 -3.38
N ALA A 30 -35.75 7.77 -2.75
CA ALA A 30 -36.61 6.65 -2.43
C ALA A 30 -37.12 5.97 -3.70
N GLY A 31 -37.21 4.64 -3.67
CA GLY A 31 -37.72 3.87 -4.79
C GLY A 31 -39.14 4.32 -5.16
N ALA A 32 -39.49 4.23 -6.45
CA ALA A 32 -40.80 4.63 -6.99
C ALA A 32 -42.01 4.00 -6.26
N ASN A 33 -41.79 2.93 -5.49
CA ASN A 33 -42.81 2.21 -4.72
C ASN A 33 -43.09 2.80 -3.33
N SER A 34 -42.38 3.84 -2.89
CA SER A 34 -42.64 4.52 -1.60
C SER A 34 -42.57 6.04 -1.73
N PRO A 35 -43.58 6.69 -2.35
CA PRO A 35 -43.58 8.14 -2.61
C PRO A 35 -43.56 9.01 -1.35
N THR A 36 -43.85 8.44 -0.18
CA THR A 36 -43.90 9.13 1.11
C THR A 36 -42.61 9.03 1.92
N ASP A 37 -41.68 8.17 1.51
CA ASP A 37 -40.35 8.10 2.10
C ASP A 37 -39.41 8.89 1.21
N ASP A 38 -38.68 9.88 1.72
CA ASP A 38 -37.69 10.65 0.95
C ASP A 38 -36.27 10.07 1.08
N ARG A 39 -36.14 8.95 1.81
CA ARG A 39 -34.84 8.39 2.21
C ARG A 39 -34.23 7.52 1.11
N GLY A 40 -32.92 7.70 0.91
CA GLY A 40 -32.12 6.79 0.10
C GLY A 40 -31.94 5.43 0.77
N GLU A 41 -31.63 4.39 -0.02
CA GLU A 41 -31.53 3.00 0.47
C GLU A 41 -30.48 2.82 1.57
N ALA A 42 -29.37 3.56 1.49
CA ALA A 42 -28.35 3.57 2.53
C ALA A 42 -28.84 4.23 3.82
N GLU A 43 -29.68 5.26 3.73
CA GLU A 43 -30.16 6.05 4.86
C GLU A 43 -31.28 5.36 5.63
N VAL A 44 -32.08 4.55 4.93
CA VAL A 44 -33.03 3.65 5.60
C VAL A 44 -32.31 2.69 6.55
N ARG A 45 -31.13 2.21 6.15
CA ARG A 45 -30.32 1.24 6.91
C ARG A 45 -29.36 1.90 7.90
N ALA A 46 -28.89 3.11 7.59
CA ALA A 46 -28.03 3.91 8.43
C ALA A 46 -28.49 5.39 8.44
N PRO A 47 -29.49 5.74 9.29
CA PRO A 47 -30.14 7.06 9.27
C PRO A 47 -29.20 8.25 9.51
N GLN A 48 -28.06 8.03 10.15
CA GLN A 48 -27.06 9.07 10.39
C GLN A 48 -26.46 9.63 9.10
N LEU A 49 -26.51 8.90 7.98
CA LEU A 49 -26.00 9.36 6.69
C LEU A 49 -26.90 10.45 6.05
N ARG A 50 -28.13 10.64 6.56
CA ARG A 50 -29.08 11.63 6.02
C ARG A 50 -28.56 13.07 6.16
N ARG A 51 -27.81 13.37 7.22
CA ARG A 51 -27.26 14.71 7.44
C ARG A 51 -26.09 15.03 6.52
N CYS A 52 -25.56 14.03 5.82
CA CYS A 52 -24.36 14.20 5.00
C CYS A 52 -24.68 14.94 3.71
N SER A 53 -23.82 15.91 3.40
CA SER A 53 -23.77 16.50 2.07
C SER A 53 -23.39 15.46 1.02
N VAL A 54 -23.95 15.62 -0.18
CA VAL A 54 -23.56 14.85 -1.37
C VAL A 54 -23.21 15.82 -2.47
N LEU A 55 -21.99 15.71 -3.00
CA LEU A 55 -21.49 16.61 -4.04
C LEU A 55 -21.90 16.14 -5.43
N ALA A 56 -21.98 17.08 -6.36
CA ALA A 56 -22.44 16.83 -7.73
C ALA A 56 -21.63 15.73 -8.43
N TYR A 57 -20.30 15.69 -8.24
CA TYR A 57 -19.47 14.63 -8.82
C TYR A 57 -19.84 13.24 -8.27
N ALA A 58 -20.02 13.12 -6.96
CA ALA A 58 -20.33 11.84 -6.32
C ALA A 58 -21.67 11.29 -6.80
N GLU A 59 -22.69 12.16 -6.92
CA GLU A 59 -23.99 11.76 -7.45
C GLU A 59 -23.92 11.41 -8.93
N ALA A 60 -23.21 12.20 -9.73
CA ALA A 60 -23.11 11.96 -11.16
C ALA A 60 -22.31 10.66 -11.45
N LEU A 61 -21.26 10.37 -10.67
CA LEU A 61 -20.56 9.08 -10.71
C LEU A 61 -21.50 7.93 -10.31
N ARG A 62 -22.31 8.09 -9.24
CA ARG A 62 -23.29 7.09 -8.81
C ARG A 62 -24.28 6.76 -9.93
N ARG A 63 -24.86 7.77 -10.60
CA ARG A 63 -25.76 7.58 -11.75
C ARG A 63 -25.06 6.87 -12.91
N GLY A 64 -23.82 7.25 -13.22
CA GLY A 64 -23.01 6.60 -14.24
C GLY A 64 -22.73 5.12 -13.92
N LEU A 65 -22.44 4.80 -12.66
CA LEU A 65 -22.26 3.42 -12.21
C LEU A 65 -23.57 2.63 -12.29
N ALA A 66 -24.69 3.21 -11.85
CA ALA A 66 -26.00 2.55 -11.86
C ALA A 66 -26.51 2.25 -13.28
N SER A 67 -26.11 3.06 -14.26
CA SER A 67 -26.46 2.87 -15.69
C SER A 67 -25.47 1.96 -16.44
N SER A 68 -24.40 1.50 -15.78
CA SER A 68 -23.42 0.61 -16.39
C SER A 68 -24.01 -0.76 -16.69
N LYS A 69 -23.53 -1.41 -17.76
CA LYS A 69 -23.85 -2.81 -18.09
C LYS A 69 -23.47 -3.80 -16.97
N CYS A 70 -22.55 -3.42 -16.08
CA CYS A 70 -22.13 -4.24 -14.94
C CYS A 70 -22.96 -4.03 -13.68
N ALA A 71 -23.86 -3.03 -13.67
CA ALA A 71 -24.87 -2.93 -12.62
C ALA A 71 -25.88 -4.10 -12.75
N GLY A 72 -26.38 -4.59 -11.64
CA GLY A 72 -27.38 -5.66 -11.56
C GLY A 72 -28.37 -5.43 -10.43
N SER A 73 -29.12 -6.46 -10.04
CA SER A 73 -29.96 -6.39 -8.84
C SER A 73 -29.13 -6.55 -7.55
N LEU A 74 -29.70 -6.20 -6.41
CA LEU A 74 -29.03 -6.37 -5.12
C LEU A 74 -28.71 -7.85 -4.85
N GLU A 75 -29.58 -8.76 -5.27
CA GLU A 75 -29.42 -10.21 -5.11
C GLU A 75 -28.22 -10.73 -5.89
N GLU A 76 -28.08 -10.32 -7.16
CA GLU A 76 -26.99 -10.71 -8.06
C GLU A 76 -25.65 -10.05 -7.73
N ALA A 77 -25.69 -8.88 -7.06
CA ALA A 77 -24.50 -8.09 -6.83
C ALA A 77 -23.52 -8.72 -5.83
N GLU A 78 -22.23 -8.65 -6.16
CA GLU A 78 -21.15 -9.04 -5.26
C GLU A 78 -20.54 -7.83 -4.54
N VAL A 79 -20.74 -6.64 -5.12
CA VAL A 79 -20.31 -5.36 -4.57
C VAL A 79 -21.51 -4.44 -4.47
N VAL A 80 -21.65 -3.75 -3.34
CA VAL A 80 -22.65 -2.71 -3.12
C VAL A 80 -21.95 -1.36 -3.09
N VAL A 81 -22.26 -0.48 -4.04
CA VAL A 81 -21.69 0.87 -4.12
C VAL A 81 -22.54 1.80 -3.25
N VAL A 82 -21.89 2.39 -2.24
CA VAL A 82 -22.50 3.34 -1.32
C VAL A 82 -22.37 4.75 -1.90
N PRO A 83 -23.41 5.62 -1.78
CA PRO A 83 -23.30 7.00 -2.20
C PRO A 83 -22.13 7.70 -1.50
N GLY A 84 -21.51 8.66 -2.18
CA GLY A 84 -20.31 9.34 -1.70
C GLY A 84 -20.57 10.38 -0.61
N TYR A 85 -21.10 9.96 0.55
CA TYR A 85 -21.32 10.83 1.73
C TYR A 85 -20.03 11.39 2.32
N THR A 86 -18.91 10.70 2.07
CA THR A 86 -17.56 11.15 2.41
C THR A 86 -16.83 11.72 1.20
N PHE A 87 -17.46 12.05 0.08
CA PHE A 87 -16.72 12.60 -1.06
C PHE A 87 -16.55 14.11 -0.91
N ARG A 88 -15.30 14.59 -0.80
CA ARG A 88 -14.97 16.02 -0.64
C ARG A 88 -14.18 16.59 -1.81
N ASN A 89 -14.88 16.95 -2.87
CA ASN A 89 -14.35 17.80 -3.94
C ASN A 89 -15.48 18.60 -4.59
N CYS A 90 -15.61 19.87 -4.20
CA CYS A 90 -16.69 20.75 -4.61
C CYS A 90 -16.30 21.65 -5.80
N HIS A 91 -15.28 21.30 -6.58
CA HIS A 91 -14.86 22.10 -7.74
C HIS A 91 -15.44 21.60 -9.06
N TRP A 92 -16.36 20.63 -9.02
CA TRP A 92 -17.04 20.08 -10.18
C TRP A 92 -18.56 20.17 -10.01
N PRO A 93 -19.32 20.55 -11.05
CA PRO A 93 -18.88 20.87 -12.42
C PRO A 93 -18.36 22.31 -12.60
N SER A 94 -18.60 23.21 -11.65
CA SER A 94 -18.27 24.64 -11.76
C SER A 94 -16.87 24.94 -11.24
N TYR A 95 -15.87 24.65 -12.07
CA TYR A 95 -14.45 24.89 -11.78
C TYR A 95 -14.14 26.33 -11.37
N GLY A 96 -13.34 26.49 -10.32
CA GLY A 96 -12.87 27.80 -9.86
C GLY A 96 -13.90 28.63 -9.09
N GLN A 97 -15.15 28.19 -8.98
CA GLN A 97 -16.22 28.90 -8.26
C GLN A 97 -16.38 28.46 -6.79
N GLY A 98 -15.41 27.70 -6.25
CA GLY A 98 -15.50 27.15 -4.89
C GLY A 98 -16.66 26.17 -4.71
N CYS A 99 -17.06 25.92 -3.45
CA CYS A 99 -18.23 25.09 -3.14
C CYS A 99 -19.54 25.86 -3.33
N SER A 100 -19.84 26.25 -4.58
CA SER A 100 -21.13 26.85 -4.94
C SER A 100 -22.27 25.82 -4.92
N ASP A 101 -23.52 26.29 -4.89
CA ASP A 101 -24.72 25.44 -4.96
C ASP A 101 -24.71 24.51 -6.19
N ALA A 102 -24.11 24.95 -7.31
CA ALA A 102 -23.97 24.15 -8.52
C ALA A 102 -23.11 22.88 -8.34
N ASN A 103 -22.24 22.86 -7.32
CA ASN A 103 -21.33 21.75 -7.03
C ASN A 103 -21.87 20.82 -5.91
N VAL A 104 -23.02 21.16 -5.33
CA VAL A 104 -23.68 20.42 -4.25
C VAL A 104 -24.97 19.81 -4.80
N PHE A 105 -25.05 18.48 -4.85
CA PHE A 105 -26.28 17.80 -5.22
C PHE A 105 -27.30 17.84 -4.08
N ARG A 106 -26.81 17.61 -2.85
CA ARG A 106 -27.62 17.69 -1.64
C ARG A 106 -26.81 18.38 -0.53
N ALA A 107 -27.38 19.46 0.00
CA ALA A 107 -26.78 20.18 1.12
C ALA A 107 -26.80 19.33 2.39
N GLY A 108 -25.79 19.53 3.25
CA GLY A 108 -25.64 18.80 4.50
C GLY A 108 -24.28 19.09 5.14
N GLU A 109 -23.94 18.32 6.15
CA GLU A 109 -22.66 18.40 6.86
C GLU A 109 -21.58 17.56 6.16
N GLU A 110 -20.31 17.83 6.50
CA GLU A 110 -19.20 16.97 6.12
C GLU A 110 -19.18 15.72 7.03
N CYS A 111 -19.47 14.55 6.48
CA CYS A 111 -19.56 13.31 7.24
C CYS A 111 -18.22 12.58 7.39
N TYR A 112 -17.24 13.29 7.97
CA TYR A 112 -15.91 12.76 8.30
C TYR A 112 -15.74 12.42 9.80
N ASP A 113 -16.85 12.26 10.52
CA ASP A 113 -16.86 11.98 11.95
C ASP A 113 -17.11 10.49 12.28
N PRO A 114 -16.83 10.04 13.52
CA PRO A 114 -16.98 8.64 13.91
C PRO A 114 -18.38 8.05 13.68
N SER A 115 -19.45 8.86 13.74
CA SER A 115 -20.82 8.37 13.55
C SER A 115 -21.09 7.97 12.09
N ALA A 116 -20.56 8.74 11.14
CA ALA A 116 -20.63 8.41 9.72
C ALA A 116 -19.84 7.13 9.39
N VAL A 117 -18.68 6.90 10.02
CA VAL A 117 -17.93 5.63 9.83
C VAL A 117 -18.63 4.45 10.45
N GLN A 118 -19.18 4.60 11.66
CA GLN A 118 -19.98 3.54 12.27
C GLN A 118 -21.15 3.14 11.36
N SER A 119 -21.72 4.11 10.63
CA SER A 119 -22.78 3.87 9.66
C SER A 119 -22.34 2.97 8.49
N TYR A 120 -21.09 3.08 8.03
CA TYR A 120 -20.56 2.14 7.04
C TYR A 120 -20.38 0.72 7.62
N GLY A 121 -20.00 0.60 8.90
CA GLY A 121 -20.00 -0.68 9.61
C GLY A 121 -21.41 -1.29 9.72
N LEU A 122 -22.42 -0.47 10.04
CA LEU A 122 -23.83 -0.89 10.07
C LEU A 122 -24.33 -1.34 8.69
N LEU A 123 -23.98 -0.61 7.63
CA LEU A 123 -24.30 -1.03 6.27
C LEU A 123 -23.62 -2.36 5.95
N ARG A 124 -22.32 -2.49 6.24
CA ARG A 124 -21.54 -3.72 5.97
C ARG A 124 -22.14 -4.95 6.62
N ASP A 125 -22.61 -4.80 7.85
CA ASP A 125 -23.16 -5.89 8.64
C ASP A 125 -24.69 -6.03 8.47
N HIS A 126 -25.30 -5.23 7.59
CA HIS A 126 -26.72 -5.34 7.27
C HIS A 126 -27.02 -6.69 6.61
N PRO A 127 -28.08 -7.41 7.01
CA PRO A 127 -28.40 -8.75 6.49
C PRO A 127 -28.47 -8.83 4.96
N ASP A 128 -29.08 -7.83 4.31
CA ASP A 128 -29.18 -7.75 2.85
C ASP A 128 -27.83 -7.70 2.12
N PHE A 129 -26.77 -7.26 2.80
CA PHE A 129 -25.42 -7.13 2.24
C PHE A 129 -24.49 -8.26 2.70
N GLY A 130 -25.01 -9.26 3.40
CA GLY A 130 -24.24 -10.38 3.94
C GLY A 130 -23.34 -11.05 2.89
N GLY A 131 -22.03 -10.93 3.06
CA GLY A 131 -21.00 -11.51 2.17
C GLY A 131 -20.61 -10.64 0.96
N LYS A 132 -21.27 -9.50 0.74
CA LYS A 132 -20.94 -8.55 -0.34
C LYS A 132 -19.88 -7.56 0.12
N ALA A 133 -19.08 -7.05 -0.82
CA ALA A 133 -18.17 -5.95 -0.57
C ALA A 133 -18.92 -4.61 -0.58
N LEU A 134 -18.44 -3.61 0.15
CA LEU A 134 -18.95 -2.24 0.07
C LEU A 134 -17.94 -1.34 -0.62
N ALA A 135 -18.32 -0.75 -1.75
CA ALA A 135 -17.52 0.26 -2.42
C ALA A 135 -17.88 1.66 -1.92
N LEU A 136 -16.92 2.36 -1.32
CA LEU A 136 -17.09 3.69 -0.75
C LEU A 136 -16.45 4.75 -1.65
N VAL A 137 -17.18 5.81 -1.97
CA VAL A 137 -16.69 6.93 -2.80
C VAL A 137 -16.12 8.04 -1.90
N ASP A 138 -14.85 8.41 -2.08
CA ASP A 138 -14.14 9.40 -1.24
C ASP A 138 -13.16 10.28 -2.06
N ALA A 139 -12.83 11.47 -1.53
CA ALA A 139 -11.87 12.42 -2.11
C ALA A 139 -11.11 13.30 -1.09
N GLY A 140 -11.23 13.06 0.22
CA GLY A 140 -10.71 13.99 1.24
C GLY A 140 -9.22 13.85 1.56
N ALA A 141 -8.46 14.95 1.63
CA ALA A 141 -7.09 14.92 2.18
C ALA A 141 -7.03 14.66 3.70
N SER A 142 -8.14 14.82 4.42
CA SER A 142 -8.29 14.60 5.87
C SER A 142 -8.35 13.13 6.30
N VAL A 143 -8.11 12.22 5.35
CA VAL A 143 -8.13 10.75 5.50
C VAL A 143 -7.03 10.24 6.43
N LEU A 144 -6.11 11.13 6.83
CA LEU A 144 -5.07 10.91 7.84
C LEU A 144 -5.57 10.92 9.29
N LYS A 145 -6.86 11.19 9.57
CA LYS A 145 -7.40 11.01 10.92
C LYS A 145 -7.58 9.50 11.20
N ALA A 146 -7.40 9.07 12.45
CA ALA A 146 -7.40 7.68 12.95
C ALA A 146 -8.64 6.77 12.68
N TRP A 147 -9.66 7.26 11.98
CA TRP A 147 -11.00 6.67 11.84
C TRP A 147 -11.13 5.76 10.59
N LEU A 148 -10.17 5.81 9.66
CA LEU A 148 -10.11 4.88 8.51
C LEU A 148 -9.44 3.55 8.82
N ALA A 149 -8.78 3.36 9.97
CA ALA A 149 -8.10 2.10 10.28
C ALA A 149 -9.08 0.91 10.22
N ASP A 150 -10.30 1.05 10.74
CA ASP A 150 -11.31 -0.02 10.74
C ASP A 150 -11.87 -0.32 9.34
N VAL A 151 -12.15 0.73 8.54
CA VAL A 151 -12.64 0.57 7.16
C VAL A 151 -11.54 0.04 6.25
N TYR A 152 -10.31 0.51 6.44
CA TYR A 152 -9.16 0.17 5.61
C TYR A 152 -8.64 -1.24 5.89
N SER A 153 -8.65 -1.67 7.15
CA SER A 153 -8.22 -3.01 7.54
C SER A 153 -9.23 -4.10 7.19
N ASP A 154 -10.50 -3.75 6.99
CA ASP A 154 -11.51 -4.72 6.55
C ASP A 154 -11.49 -4.87 5.01
N PRO A 155 -11.12 -6.06 4.50
CA PRO A 155 -11.02 -6.32 3.06
C PRO A 155 -12.37 -6.29 2.34
N ARG A 156 -13.50 -6.24 3.07
CA ARG A 156 -14.83 -6.09 2.48
C ARG A 156 -15.12 -4.67 2.03
N PHE A 157 -14.36 -3.67 2.46
CA PHE A 157 -14.48 -2.33 1.88
C PHE A 157 -13.57 -2.19 0.66
N ILE A 158 -14.08 -1.57 -0.39
CA ILE A 158 -13.35 -1.14 -1.59
C ILE A 158 -13.39 0.39 -1.62
N LEU A 159 -12.25 1.05 -1.67
CA LEU A 159 -12.21 2.52 -1.73
C LEU A 159 -12.15 2.99 -3.19
N LEU A 160 -13.18 3.72 -3.61
CA LEU A 160 -13.22 4.47 -4.86
C LEU A 160 -12.77 5.89 -4.54
N ARG A 161 -11.48 6.14 -4.71
CA ARG A 161 -10.84 7.33 -4.14
C ARG A 161 -10.29 8.26 -5.20
N LEU A 162 -10.59 9.54 -5.12
CA LEU A 162 -9.92 10.56 -5.93
C LEU A 162 -8.57 10.94 -5.31
N GLY A 163 -7.50 10.82 -6.09
CA GLY A 163 -6.13 11.13 -5.63
C GLY A 163 -5.65 10.26 -4.47
N PRO A 164 -5.77 8.92 -4.53
CA PRO A 164 -5.27 8.06 -3.48
C PRO A 164 -3.75 8.17 -3.38
N ALA A 165 -3.25 8.27 -2.16
CA ALA A 165 -1.82 8.22 -1.93
C ALA A 165 -1.30 6.80 -2.14
N LEU A 166 -0.10 6.64 -2.69
CA LEU A 166 0.54 5.34 -2.96
C LEU A 166 0.71 4.48 -1.70
N TRP A 167 0.95 5.11 -0.55
CA TRP A 167 1.06 4.44 0.75
C TRP A 167 -0.30 4.02 1.34
N PHE A 168 -1.39 4.56 0.80
CA PHE A 168 -2.76 4.29 1.24
C PHE A 168 -3.55 3.43 0.24
N HIS A 169 -3.11 3.29 -1.00
CA HIS A 169 -3.86 2.56 -2.03
C HIS A 169 -3.61 1.06 -1.94
N ARG A 170 -4.66 0.26 -1.72
CA ARG A 170 -4.58 -1.21 -1.79
C ARG A 170 -4.71 -1.65 -3.24
N ALA A 171 -3.58 -1.81 -3.92
CA ALA A 171 -3.55 -2.32 -5.30
C ALA A 171 -4.31 -3.65 -5.43
N GLY A 172 -5.15 -3.78 -6.46
CA GLY A 172 -6.01 -4.96 -6.65
C GLY A 172 -7.29 -4.97 -5.80
N VAL A 173 -7.45 -4.02 -4.86
CA VAL A 173 -8.66 -3.85 -4.05
C VAL A 173 -9.32 -2.50 -4.36
N ASP A 174 -8.59 -1.41 -4.16
CA ASP A 174 -9.08 -0.03 -4.30
C ASP A 174 -9.05 0.45 -5.76
N VAL A 175 -9.84 1.47 -6.07
CA VAL A 175 -9.90 2.12 -7.38
C VAL A 175 -9.48 3.58 -7.28
N SER A 176 -8.43 3.95 -8.00
CA SER A 176 -8.04 5.36 -8.17
C SER A 176 -8.99 6.05 -9.16
N LEU A 177 -9.83 6.95 -8.65
CA LEU A 177 -10.81 7.71 -9.42
C LEU A 177 -10.13 8.84 -10.21
N PRO A 178 -10.59 9.10 -11.44
CA PRO A 178 -10.20 10.28 -12.20
C PRO A 178 -10.89 11.53 -11.67
N PRO A 179 -10.22 12.71 -11.72
CA PRO A 179 -10.93 13.97 -11.50
C PRO A 179 -11.99 14.15 -12.58
N GLY A 180 -13.13 14.74 -12.20
CA GLY A 180 -14.24 14.97 -13.11
C GLY A 180 -13.79 15.67 -14.40
N PRO A 181 -14.42 15.33 -15.55
CA PRO A 181 -14.05 15.90 -16.83
C PRO A 181 -14.42 17.38 -16.86
N THR A 182 -13.56 18.17 -17.48
CA THR A 182 -13.75 19.61 -17.64
C THR A 182 -14.24 19.92 -19.06
N PRO A 183 -14.88 21.08 -19.30
CA PRO A 183 -15.24 21.50 -20.67
C PRO A 183 -14.05 21.51 -21.65
N ARG A 184 -12.81 21.57 -21.15
CA ARG A 184 -11.57 21.50 -21.93
C ARG A 184 -11.25 20.11 -22.46
N CYS A 185 -12.02 19.09 -22.09
CA CYS A 185 -11.82 17.72 -22.62
C CYS A 185 -12.65 17.47 -23.89
N SER A 186 -13.69 18.26 -24.14
CA SER A 186 -14.67 18.00 -25.20
C SER A 186 -14.97 19.19 -26.11
N GLY A 187 -14.49 20.40 -25.77
CA GLY A 187 -14.69 21.61 -26.59
C GLY A 187 -13.94 21.61 -27.93
N ALA A 188 -14.30 22.55 -28.81
CA ALA A 188 -13.72 22.68 -30.16
C ALA A 188 -12.20 22.88 -30.14
N ALA A 189 -11.68 23.64 -29.17
CA ALA A 189 -10.23 23.83 -29.00
C ALA A 189 -9.51 22.51 -28.69
N ALA A 190 -10.07 21.68 -27.82
CA ALA A 190 -9.53 20.36 -27.49
C ALA A 190 -9.53 19.45 -28.73
N GLN A 191 -10.63 19.42 -29.47
CA GLN A 191 -10.73 18.63 -30.70
C GLN A 191 -9.70 19.07 -31.74
N HIS A 192 -9.60 20.37 -32.00
CA HIS A 192 -8.59 20.92 -32.90
C HIS A 192 -7.18 20.53 -32.46
N ALA A 193 -6.88 20.66 -31.16
CA ALA A 193 -5.59 20.28 -30.63
C ALA A 193 -5.32 18.77 -30.82
N MET A 194 -6.29 17.89 -30.58
CA MET A 194 -6.12 16.44 -30.78
C MET A 194 -5.76 16.08 -32.24
N ASP A 195 -6.25 16.85 -33.22
CA ASP A 195 -6.06 16.60 -34.64
C ASP A 195 -4.74 17.20 -35.21
N GLU A 196 -4.14 18.17 -34.52
CA GLU A 196 -2.92 18.87 -34.95
C GLU A 196 -1.63 18.10 -34.61
N PRO A 197 -0.66 17.84 -35.53
CA PRO A 197 0.54 17.05 -35.24
C PRO A 197 1.47 17.64 -34.16
N LEU A 198 2.29 16.80 -33.51
CA LEU A 198 3.20 17.26 -32.44
C LEU A 198 4.23 18.29 -32.93
N SER A 199 4.61 18.23 -34.21
CA SER A 199 5.56 19.16 -34.82
C SER A 199 5.02 20.58 -34.97
N ALA A 200 3.70 20.77 -34.88
CA ALA A 200 3.08 22.09 -34.93
C ALA A 200 2.90 22.72 -33.53
N ARG A 201 3.19 21.97 -32.46
CA ARG A 201 3.14 22.48 -31.09
C ARG A 201 4.24 23.53 -30.85
N ARG A 202 3.84 24.67 -30.30
CA ARG A 202 4.74 25.79 -30.00
C ARG A 202 5.72 25.47 -28.86
N TYR A 203 5.26 24.79 -27.82
CA TYR A 203 6.03 24.56 -26.61
C TYR A 203 6.46 23.10 -26.50
N LEU A 204 7.68 22.86 -26.02
CA LEU A 204 8.11 21.53 -25.62
C LEU A 204 7.30 21.07 -24.40
N ALA A 205 7.27 21.85 -23.33
CA ALA A 205 6.56 21.52 -22.11
C ALA A 205 5.94 22.76 -21.47
N SER A 206 4.79 22.60 -20.82
CA SER A 206 4.22 23.74 -20.09
C SER A 206 3.37 23.40 -18.88
N PHE A 207 3.34 24.35 -17.96
CA PHE A 207 2.47 24.38 -16.80
C PHE A 207 1.99 25.81 -16.52
N LYS A 208 0.70 25.95 -16.19
CA LYS A 208 0.13 27.16 -15.61
C LYS A 208 -0.76 26.80 -14.43
N GLY A 209 -0.45 27.35 -13.26
CA GLY A 209 -1.19 27.06 -12.05
C GLY A 209 -0.62 27.80 -10.85
N LYS A 210 -1.26 27.68 -9.69
CA LYS A 210 -0.75 28.27 -8.45
C LYS A 210 0.60 27.63 -8.12
N LEU A 211 1.69 28.40 -8.20
CA LEU A 211 3.04 27.92 -7.86
C LEU A 211 3.29 28.03 -6.36
N ARG A 212 2.78 29.10 -5.74
CA ARG A 212 2.97 29.38 -4.32
C ARG A 212 2.45 28.21 -3.46
N ASN A 213 3.24 27.83 -2.45
CA ASN A 213 2.97 26.77 -1.47
C ASN A 213 3.05 25.33 -1.99
N ASN A 214 3.63 25.09 -3.17
CA ASN A 214 3.98 23.75 -3.63
C ASN A 214 5.45 23.72 -4.09
N ALA A 215 6.29 22.98 -3.37
CA ALA A 215 7.74 22.97 -3.58
C ALA A 215 8.12 22.45 -4.96
N ALA A 216 7.48 21.39 -5.44
CA ALA A 216 7.71 20.82 -6.76
C ALA A 216 7.38 21.81 -7.88
N ARG A 217 6.28 22.55 -7.76
CA ARG A 217 5.90 23.60 -8.74
C ARG A 217 6.89 24.75 -8.77
N VAL A 218 7.34 25.22 -7.61
CA VAL A 218 8.36 26.27 -7.51
C VAL A 218 9.69 25.80 -8.07
N ALA A 219 10.10 24.57 -7.77
CA ALA A 219 11.32 23.97 -8.30
C ALA A 219 11.25 23.81 -9.82
N MET A 220 10.14 23.30 -10.35
CA MET A 220 9.91 23.18 -11.79
C MET A 220 10.02 24.54 -12.50
N ALA A 221 9.43 25.59 -11.91
CA ALA A 221 9.54 26.95 -12.45
C ALA A 221 10.98 27.46 -12.44
N LYS A 222 11.69 27.34 -11.32
CA LYS A 222 13.08 27.82 -11.19
C LYS A 222 14.08 27.07 -12.05
N LEU A 223 13.91 25.76 -12.20
CA LEU A 223 14.88 24.90 -12.89
C LEU A 223 14.72 24.96 -14.41
N HIS A 224 13.47 25.06 -14.90
CA HIS A 224 13.17 24.73 -16.29
C HIS A 224 12.44 25.82 -17.08
N HIS A 225 11.82 26.80 -16.42
CA HIS A 225 11.20 27.89 -17.16
C HIS A 225 12.27 28.69 -17.90
N ASN A 226 12.04 28.93 -19.20
CA ASN A 226 13.02 29.62 -20.04
C ASN A 226 12.43 30.63 -21.01
N ASP A 227 11.13 30.96 -20.91
CA ASP A 227 10.41 31.88 -21.81
C ASP A 227 10.50 31.54 -23.32
N LEU A 228 10.93 30.32 -23.67
CA LEU A 228 11.14 29.88 -25.04
C LEU A 228 10.25 28.68 -25.38
N ASP A 229 10.68 27.48 -25.00
CA ASP A 229 10.01 26.21 -25.30
C ASP A 229 9.50 25.52 -24.02
N VAL A 230 9.91 25.97 -22.84
CA VAL A 230 9.45 25.46 -21.54
C VAL A 230 8.86 26.58 -20.70
N ILE A 231 7.53 26.58 -20.56
CA ILE A 231 6.78 27.64 -19.86
C ILE A 231 6.18 27.11 -18.57
N VAL A 232 6.64 27.59 -17.42
CA VAL A 232 6.12 27.18 -16.11
C VAL A 232 5.85 28.44 -15.30
N VAL A 233 4.59 28.87 -15.32
CA VAL A 233 4.19 30.19 -14.81
C VAL A 233 3.06 30.09 -13.78
N ASP A 234 2.93 31.13 -12.95
CA ASP A 234 1.85 31.22 -11.97
C ASP A 234 0.49 31.44 -12.66
N ARG A 235 -0.59 31.06 -11.98
CA ARG A 235 -1.95 31.29 -12.46
C ARG A 235 -2.26 32.78 -12.68
N LEU A 236 -1.58 33.67 -11.95
CA LEU A 236 -1.72 35.13 -12.04
C LEU A 236 -0.83 35.77 -13.11
N ASP A 237 -0.03 34.98 -13.82
CA ASP A 237 0.78 35.48 -14.92
C ASP A 237 -0.12 35.85 -16.12
N ASP A 238 -0.02 37.07 -16.64
CA ASP A 238 -0.87 37.50 -17.77
C ASP A 238 -0.20 37.32 -19.14
N SER A 239 1.06 36.88 -19.18
CA SER A 239 1.83 36.73 -20.42
C SER A 239 1.47 35.49 -21.24
N HIS A 240 0.86 34.48 -20.59
CA HIS A 240 0.51 33.20 -21.22
C HIS A 240 -0.89 32.73 -20.85
N GLY A 241 -1.71 32.35 -21.84
CA GLY A 241 -3.03 31.80 -21.61
C GLY A 241 -3.00 30.36 -21.08
N TYR A 242 -3.93 29.97 -20.20
CA TYR A 242 -4.01 28.58 -19.70
C TYR A 242 -4.23 27.57 -20.84
N GLU A 243 -5.22 27.84 -21.69
CA GLU A 243 -5.60 26.95 -22.78
C GLU A 243 -4.57 26.95 -23.91
N GLU A 244 -3.98 28.11 -24.19
CA GLU A 244 -2.84 28.23 -25.10
C GLU A 244 -1.71 27.27 -24.68
N LEU A 245 -1.28 27.34 -23.42
CA LEU A 245 -0.23 26.47 -22.91
C LEU A 245 -0.65 25.00 -22.94
N LEU A 246 -1.86 24.68 -22.49
CA LEU A 246 -2.36 23.31 -22.45
C LEU A 246 -2.38 22.64 -23.83
N TYR A 247 -2.93 23.31 -24.84
CA TYR A 247 -3.14 22.74 -26.17
C TYR A 247 -1.91 22.89 -27.08
N SER A 248 -1.07 23.90 -26.87
CA SER A 248 0.11 24.16 -27.72
C SER A 248 1.39 23.47 -27.24
N SER A 249 1.30 22.57 -26.26
CA SER A 249 2.45 21.85 -25.72
C SER A 249 2.59 20.44 -26.25
N VAL A 250 3.82 20.01 -26.54
CA VAL A 250 4.15 18.60 -26.74
C VAL A 250 3.93 17.82 -25.44
N PHE A 251 4.40 18.37 -24.31
CA PHE A 251 4.34 17.75 -22.98
C PHE A 251 3.60 18.65 -21.98
N PRO A 252 2.26 18.63 -21.93
CA PRO A 252 1.51 19.28 -20.86
C PRO A 252 1.88 18.65 -19.50
N LEU A 253 2.43 19.46 -18.60
CA LEU A 253 2.85 19.01 -17.27
C LEU A 253 1.66 18.94 -16.31
N ILE A 254 1.61 17.88 -15.52
CA ILE A 254 0.67 17.62 -14.44
C ILE A 254 1.49 17.60 -13.15
N LEU A 255 1.42 18.71 -12.42
CA LEU A 255 2.10 18.86 -11.13
C LEU A 255 1.05 18.79 -10.01
N GLU A 256 1.35 18.03 -8.95
CA GLU A 256 0.48 17.88 -7.76
C GLU A 256 0.00 19.24 -7.22
N GLY A 257 -1.20 19.27 -6.65
CA GLY A 257 -1.85 20.49 -6.15
C GLY A 257 -1.63 20.74 -4.66
N ASP A 258 -2.57 21.49 -4.07
CA ASP A 258 -2.72 21.55 -2.60
C ASP A 258 -3.27 20.20 -2.06
N MET A 259 -3.81 19.36 -2.95
CA MET A 259 -4.17 17.96 -2.73
C MET A 259 -3.40 17.10 -3.74
N LEU A 260 -3.31 15.79 -3.50
CA LEU A 260 -2.64 14.86 -4.42
C LEU A 260 -3.26 14.91 -5.83
N GLN A 261 -4.59 14.97 -5.91
CA GLN A 261 -5.28 15.10 -7.20
C GLN A 261 -5.18 16.51 -7.81
N THR A 262 -5.21 16.56 -9.14
CA THR A 262 -5.38 17.81 -9.90
C THR A 262 -6.27 17.58 -11.12
N PHE A 263 -7.21 18.49 -11.36
CA PHE A 263 -8.05 18.45 -12.57
C PHE A 263 -7.26 18.57 -13.86
N ARG A 264 -6.05 19.14 -13.79
CA ARG A 264 -5.10 19.20 -14.90
C ARG A 264 -4.75 17.81 -15.43
N PHE A 265 -4.89 16.76 -14.63
CA PHE A 265 -4.67 15.40 -15.08
C PHE A 265 -5.56 15.07 -16.29
N THR A 266 -6.87 15.14 -16.14
CA THR A 266 -7.83 14.83 -17.22
C THR A 266 -7.65 15.79 -18.40
N GLU A 267 -7.41 17.07 -18.14
CA GLU A 267 -7.20 18.07 -19.20
C GLU A 267 -5.93 17.81 -20.02
N ALA A 268 -4.83 17.42 -19.39
CA ALA A 268 -3.57 17.12 -20.06
C ALA A 268 -3.66 15.81 -20.87
N VAL A 269 -4.36 14.79 -20.36
CA VAL A 269 -4.65 13.57 -21.12
C VAL A 269 -5.47 13.89 -22.36
N CYS A 270 -6.40 14.85 -22.26
CA CYS A 270 -7.28 15.26 -23.35
C CYS A 270 -6.81 16.49 -24.13
N SER A 271 -5.56 16.95 -23.99
CA SER A 271 -5.09 18.16 -24.69
C SER A 271 -4.57 17.90 -26.11
N GLY A 272 -4.37 16.64 -26.48
CA GLY A 272 -3.66 16.25 -27.70
C GLY A 272 -2.13 16.30 -27.59
N GLY A 273 -1.58 16.60 -26.42
CA GLY A 273 -0.16 16.42 -26.09
C GLY A 273 0.13 15.04 -25.50
N ILE A 274 1.33 14.88 -24.94
CA ILE A 274 1.75 13.71 -24.16
C ILE A 274 1.75 14.12 -22.68
N PRO A 275 0.81 13.61 -21.85
CA PRO A 275 0.72 14.01 -20.46
C PRO A 275 1.98 13.62 -19.68
N VAL A 276 2.51 14.55 -18.88
CA VAL A 276 3.65 14.31 -17.99
C VAL A 276 3.19 14.46 -16.56
N LEU A 277 3.16 13.36 -15.81
CA LEU A 277 2.81 13.39 -14.38
C LEU A 277 4.09 13.49 -13.55
N VAL A 278 4.15 14.49 -12.69
CA VAL A 278 5.20 14.61 -11.67
C VAL A 278 4.55 14.33 -10.31
N THR A 279 4.88 13.19 -9.71
CA THR A 279 4.37 12.75 -8.41
C THR A 279 5.33 11.74 -7.79
N SER A 280 5.55 11.83 -6.48
CA SER A 280 6.21 10.77 -5.71
C SER A 280 5.23 9.98 -4.83
N SER A 281 3.96 10.38 -4.80
CA SER A 281 3.06 9.98 -3.73
C SER A 281 1.63 9.64 -4.14
N GLN A 282 1.22 9.90 -5.38
CA GLN A 282 -0.14 9.65 -5.87
C GLN A 282 -0.19 8.40 -6.78
N VAL A 283 -1.22 7.58 -6.63
CA VAL A 283 -1.55 6.58 -7.66
C VAL A 283 -2.30 7.26 -8.82
N PRO A 284 -1.83 7.14 -10.07
CA PRO A 284 -2.52 7.74 -11.20
C PRO A 284 -3.98 7.23 -11.32
N PRO A 285 -4.91 8.09 -11.76
CA PRO A 285 -6.27 7.67 -12.09
C PRO A 285 -6.33 6.46 -13.00
N LEU A 286 -7.16 5.49 -12.62
CA LEU A 286 -7.41 4.26 -13.38
C LEU A 286 -6.15 3.40 -13.64
N GLN A 287 -5.08 3.54 -12.85
CA GLN A 287 -3.77 2.88 -13.06
C GLN A 287 -3.87 1.37 -13.35
N GLU A 288 -4.77 0.64 -12.70
CA GLU A 288 -4.91 -0.81 -12.87
C GLU A 288 -5.65 -1.22 -14.16
N LEU A 289 -6.44 -0.32 -14.74
CA LEU A 289 -7.09 -0.56 -16.04
C LEU A 289 -6.19 -0.11 -17.19
N VAL A 290 -5.59 1.06 -17.03
CA VAL A 290 -4.74 1.71 -18.04
C VAL A 290 -3.53 2.33 -17.32
N PRO A 291 -2.40 1.61 -17.26
CA PRO A 291 -1.20 2.13 -16.60
C PRO A 291 -0.77 3.47 -17.21
N PHE A 292 -0.51 4.48 -16.39
CA PHE A 292 -0.21 5.84 -16.85
C PHE A 292 0.98 5.90 -17.83
N GLU A 293 2.04 5.15 -17.54
CA GLU A 293 3.27 5.06 -18.33
C GLU A 293 3.04 4.44 -19.72
N SER A 294 1.88 3.80 -19.93
CA SER A 294 1.53 3.30 -21.25
C SER A 294 1.17 4.43 -22.23
N TYR A 295 0.73 5.60 -21.73
CA TYR A 295 0.25 6.73 -22.54
C TYR A 295 0.83 8.10 -22.14
N GLY A 296 1.58 8.18 -21.04
CA GLY A 296 2.19 9.40 -20.54
C GLY A 296 3.65 9.21 -20.12
N VAL A 297 4.20 10.22 -19.47
CA VAL A 297 5.55 10.19 -18.88
C VAL A 297 5.46 10.47 -17.39
N LEU A 298 5.84 9.50 -16.57
CA LEU A 298 5.90 9.65 -15.13
C LEU A 298 7.29 10.14 -14.71
N PHE A 299 7.34 11.09 -13.79
CA PHE A 299 8.53 11.51 -13.06
C PHE A 299 8.21 11.59 -11.57
N ARG A 300 9.20 11.27 -10.75
CA ARG A 300 9.22 11.56 -9.32
C ARG A 300 9.73 12.98 -9.09
N GLU A 301 9.36 13.61 -7.97
CA GLU A 301 9.75 14.99 -7.68
C GLU A 301 11.28 15.16 -7.61
N GLU A 302 12.00 14.15 -7.13
CA GLU A 302 13.47 14.12 -7.10
C GLU A 302 14.11 14.12 -8.50
N GLU A 303 13.36 13.72 -9.54
CA GLU A 303 13.86 13.69 -10.91
C GLU A 303 13.70 15.05 -11.63
N LEU A 304 13.07 16.04 -10.98
CA LEU A 304 12.82 17.37 -11.53
C LEU A 304 14.06 17.96 -12.20
N PRO A 305 15.29 17.97 -11.61
CA PRO A 305 16.46 18.58 -12.27
C PRO A 305 16.77 18.04 -13.67
N SER A 306 16.46 16.78 -13.94
CA SER A 306 16.74 16.11 -15.22
C SER A 306 15.55 16.09 -16.18
N LEU A 307 14.38 16.55 -15.75
CA LEU A 307 13.10 16.32 -16.43
C LEU A 307 13.10 16.80 -17.88
N VAL A 308 13.46 18.07 -18.14
CA VAL A 308 13.43 18.63 -19.50
C VAL A 308 14.44 17.94 -20.42
N ALA A 309 15.65 17.64 -19.93
CA ALA A 309 16.65 16.92 -20.70
C ALA A 309 16.12 15.55 -21.13
N ARG A 310 15.45 14.84 -20.22
CA ARG A 310 14.82 13.54 -20.51
C ARG A 310 13.64 13.65 -21.48
N LEU A 311 12.82 14.69 -21.39
CA LEU A 311 11.76 14.94 -22.38
C LEU A 311 12.33 15.21 -23.78
N ARG A 312 13.44 15.96 -23.88
CA ARG A 312 14.13 16.23 -25.15
C ARG A 312 14.73 14.97 -25.75
N ALA A 313 15.29 14.08 -24.93
CA ALA A 313 15.90 12.82 -25.36
C ALA A 313 14.90 11.82 -25.97
N LEU A 314 13.59 12.02 -25.82
CA LEU A 314 12.59 11.13 -26.40
C LEU A 314 12.55 11.28 -27.90
N ASP A 315 12.76 10.18 -28.61
CA ASP A 315 12.71 10.14 -30.06
C ASP A 315 11.28 10.34 -30.61
N GLY A 316 11.18 10.70 -31.89
CA GLY A 316 9.91 11.00 -32.54
C GLY A 316 8.91 9.83 -32.57
N LEU A 317 9.38 8.58 -32.70
CA LEU A 317 8.51 7.41 -32.72
C LEU A 317 7.90 7.17 -31.35
N THR A 318 8.70 7.28 -30.30
CA THR A 318 8.23 7.16 -28.92
C THR A 318 7.20 8.25 -28.59
N ARG A 319 7.45 9.50 -29.00
CA ARG A 319 6.50 10.61 -28.82
C ARG A 319 5.19 10.36 -29.56
N ALA A 320 5.25 9.94 -30.82
CA ALA A 320 4.07 9.64 -31.62
C ALA A 320 3.21 8.53 -30.99
N ARG A 321 3.85 7.44 -30.53
CA ARG A 321 3.18 6.32 -29.86
C ARG A 321 2.51 6.73 -28.55
N LEU A 322 3.21 7.48 -27.70
CA LEU A 322 2.65 7.94 -26.42
C LEU A 322 1.46 8.87 -26.66
N ARG A 323 1.57 9.81 -27.61
CA ARG A 323 0.46 10.68 -27.98
C ARG A 323 -0.74 9.91 -28.51
N GLU A 324 -0.53 8.99 -29.44
CA GLU A 324 -1.62 8.18 -30.00
C GLU A 324 -2.38 7.46 -28.90
N ARG A 325 -1.66 6.85 -27.96
CA ARG A 325 -2.25 6.21 -26.78
C ARG A 325 -2.95 7.20 -25.86
N ALA A 326 -2.38 8.38 -25.59
CA ALA A 326 -3.04 9.40 -24.78
C ALA A 326 -4.39 9.82 -25.39
N LEU A 327 -4.45 9.98 -26.71
CA LEU A 327 -5.69 10.28 -27.43
C LEU A 327 -6.73 9.14 -27.31
N GLN A 328 -6.29 7.90 -27.46
CA GLN A 328 -7.15 6.72 -27.26
C GLN A 328 -7.70 6.69 -25.84
N VAL A 329 -6.83 6.89 -24.84
CA VAL A 329 -7.19 6.88 -23.42
C VAL A 329 -8.14 8.03 -23.07
N CYS A 330 -7.91 9.24 -23.60
CA CYS A 330 -8.86 10.34 -23.44
C CYS A 330 -10.25 9.95 -23.96
N ARG A 331 -10.33 9.47 -25.21
CA ARG A 331 -11.58 9.12 -25.87
C ARG A 331 -12.31 7.94 -25.24
N ALA A 332 -11.59 7.01 -24.63
CA ALA A 332 -12.16 5.81 -24.04
C ALA A 332 -12.49 5.93 -22.54
N HIS A 333 -11.77 6.79 -21.80
CA HIS A 333 -11.82 6.75 -20.33
C HIS A 333 -12.02 8.10 -19.65
N PHE A 334 -11.57 9.22 -20.23
CA PHE A 334 -11.48 10.50 -19.49
C PHE A 334 -12.36 11.61 -20.04
N ARG A 335 -12.80 11.53 -21.31
CA ARG A 335 -13.47 12.65 -22.01
C ARG A 335 -14.79 13.08 -21.39
N THR A 336 -15.59 12.14 -20.89
CA THR A 336 -16.89 12.41 -20.25
C THR A 336 -17.04 11.61 -18.97
N LEU A 337 -18.02 12.00 -18.14
CA LEU A 337 -18.20 11.35 -16.85
C LEU A 337 -18.76 9.95 -17.02
N GLU A 338 -19.56 9.72 -18.06
CA GLU A 338 -20.09 8.41 -18.44
C GLU A 338 -18.95 7.43 -18.75
N LEU A 339 -17.92 7.89 -19.48
CA LEU A 339 -16.74 7.08 -19.78
C LEU A 339 -15.90 6.81 -18.52
N GLN A 340 -15.77 7.81 -17.65
CA GLN A 340 -15.10 7.63 -16.35
C GLN A 340 -15.85 6.60 -15.50
N ALA A 341 -17.17 6.72 -15.37
CA ALA A 341 -18.01 5.80 -14.63
C ALA A 341 -17.99 4.39 -15.21
N ALA A 342 -18.04 4.24 -16.55
CA ALA A 342 -17.89 2.95 -17.22
C ALA A 342 -16.53 2.30 -16.93
N SER A 343 -15.45 3.09 -16.91
CA SER A 343 -14.11 2.61 -16.57
C SER A 343 -13.99 2.17 -15.12
N VAL A 344 -14.58 2.92 -14.19
CA VAL A 344 -14.67 2.55 -12.77
C VAL A 344 -15.53 1.29 -12.60
N ALA A 345 -16.66 1.19 -13.30
CA ALA A 345 -17.52 0.00 -13.30
C ALA A 345 -16.78 -1.25 -13.78
N LEU A 346 -15.99 -1.12 -14.85
CA LEU A 346 -15.17 -2.23 -15.34
C LEU A 346 -14.13 -2.67 -14.30
N GLN A 347 -13.43 -1.72 -13.67
CA GLN A 347 -12.50 -2.06 -12.59
C GLN A 347 -13.20 -2.74 -11.42
N LEU A 348 -14.34 -2.19 -10.98
CA LEU A 348 -15.17 -2.78 -9.92
C LEU A 348 -15.57 -4.22 -10.24
N SER A 349 -16.00 -4.47 -11.49
CA SER A 349 -16.41 -5.82 -11.92
C SER A 349 -15.27 -6.84 -11.86
N ARG A 350 -14.02 -6.40 -12.01
CA ARG A 350 -12.82 -7.25 -11.96
C ARG A 350 -12.28 -7.46 -10.54
N ARG A 351 -12.72 -6.67 -9.55
CA ARG A 351 -12.19 -6.76 -8.18
C ARG A 351 -12.54 -8.11 -7.57
N PRO A 352 -11.55 -8.83 -6.99
CA PRO A 352 -11.75 -10.16 -6.46
C PRO A 352 -12.92 -10.16 -5.49
N ARG A 353 -13.67 -11.26 -5.53
CA ARG A 353 -14.77 -11.52 -4.61
C ARG A 353 -14.30 -11.21 -3.18
N SER A 354 -15.13 -10.47 -2.44
CA SER A 354 -15.15 -10.56 -0.97
C SER A 354 -15.70 -11.90 -0.50
N GLN A 355 -15.82 -12.91 -1.38
CA GLN A 355 -15.88 -14.30 -0.94
C GLN A 355 -14.83 -14.38 0.14
N GLY A 356 -15.28 -14.76 1.34
CA GLY A 356 -14.34 -15.36 2.25
C GLY A 356 -13.56 -16.36 1.41
N ARG A 357 -12.23 -16.17 1.33
CA ARG A 357 -11.19 -17.07 0.79
C ARG A 357 -11.32 -18.48 1.41
N LYS A 358 -12.52 -19.06 1.54
CA LYS A 358 -12.70 -20.45 1.89
C LYS A 358 -12.00 -21.32 0.85
N GLU A 359 -11.94 -20.90 -0.42
CA GLU A 359 -11.20 -21.63 -1.47
C GLU A 359 -9.70 -21.32 -1.50
N ALA A 360 -9.26 -20.10 -1.16
CA ALA A 360 -7.82 -19.83 -1.17
C ALA A 360 -7.15 -20.49 0.05
N CYS A 361 -7.75 -20.42 1.24
CA CYS A 361 -7.13 -21.02 2.42
C CYS A 361 -7.42 -22.53 2.41
N GLY A 362 -6.60 -23.30 1.68
CA GLY A 362 -6.72 -24.76 1.54
C GLY A 362 -6.77 -25.52 2.87
N HIS A 363 -6.48 -24.83 3.98
CA HIS A 363 -6.63 -25.29 5.35
C HIS A 363 -7.48 -24.29 6.12
N GLY A 364 -8.70 -24.67 6.50
CA GLY A 364 -9.55 -23.84 7.38
C GLY A 364 -8.83 -23.52 8.70
N PHE A 365 -8.89 -22.28 9.16
CA PHE A 365 -8.24 -21.82 10.39
C PHE A 365 -9.28 -21.54 11.48
N HIS A 366 -9.03 -21.93 12.72
CA HIS A 366 -9.90 -21.61 13.86
C HIS A 366 -9.10 -21.04 15.02
N ALA A 367 -9.62 -20.01 15.70
CA ALA A 367 -9.02 -19.46 16.91
C ALA A 367 -9.94 -19.73 18.10
N LEU A 368 -9.57 -20.68 18.96
CA LEU A 368 -10.36 -21.06 20.14
C LEU A 368 -10.38 -19.90 21.14
N SER A 369 -11.56 -19.45 21.55
CA SER A 369 -11.65 -18.52 22.69
C SER A 369 -11.02 -19.11 23.94
N LEU A 370 -10.68 -18.21 24.89
CA LEU A 370 -10.38 -18.60 26.26
C LEU A 370 -11.45 -19.53 26.83
N THR A 371 -12.73 -19.19 26.64
CA THR A 371 -13.86 -19.99 27.17
C THR A 371 -13.94 -21.38 26.52
N GLU A 372 -13.73 -21.49 25.21
CA GLU A 372 -13.71 -22.78 24.51
C GLU A 372 -12.53 -23.63 24.98
N THR A 373 -11.35 -23.03 25.10
CA THR A 373 -10.14 -23.70 25.59
C THR A 373 -10.31 -24.18 27.04
N GLU A 374 -10.89 -23.35 27.90
CA GLU A 374 -11.20 -23.64 29.31
C GLU A 374 -12.37 -24.58 29.51
N ALA A 375 -13.21 -24.79 28.50
CA ALA A 375 -14.23 -25.83 28.51
C ALA A 375 -13.61 -27.19 28.21
N MET A 376 -12.62 -27.24 27.32
CA MET A 376 -11.87 -28.45 26.98
C MET A 376 -10.83 -28.82 28.05
N CYS A 377 -10.22 -27.81 28.70
CA CYS A 377 -9.23 -27.96 29.78
C CYS A 377 -9.56 -27.03 30.97
N PRO A 378 -10.47 -27.45 31.88
CA PRO A 378 -10.93 -26.63 33.00
C PRO A 378 -9.85 -26.09 33.93
N GLU A 379 -8.73 -26.80 34.08
CA GLU A 379 -7.57 -26.39 34.88
C GLU A 379 -6.97 -25.06 34.43
N LEU A 380 -7.07 -24.70 33.14
CA LEU A 380 -6.57 -23.43 32.61
C LEU A 380 -7.40 -22.23 33.08
N ARG A 381 -8.64 -22.43 33.59
CA ARG A 381 -9.50 -21.34 34.10
C ARG A 381 -8.86 -20.55 35.23
N ALA A 382 -8.03 -21.22 36.02
CA ALA A 382 -7.33 -20.62 37.13
C ALA A 382 -6.05 -19.90 36.68
N CYS A 383 -5.55 -20.17 35.48
CA CYS A 383 -4.26 -19.65 35.01
C CYS A 383 -4.34 -18.22 34.48
N GLN A 384 -3.24 -17.47 34.64
CA GLN A 384 -3.11 -16.13 34.09
C GLN A 384 -2.90 -16.16 32.57
N VAL A 385 -3.44 -15.14 31.90
CA VAL A 385 -3.26 -14.90 30.46
C VAL A 385 -2.59 -13.53 30.29
N PRO A 386 -1.36 -13.45 29.73
CA PRO A 386 -0.69 -12.19 29.46
C PRO A 386 -1.53 -11.31 28.52
N ARG A 387 -1.55 -9.99 28.77
CA ARG A 387 -2.33 -9.06 27.95
C ARG A 387 -1.97 -9.09 26.47
N ALA A 388 -0.68 -9.12 26.16
CA ALA A 388 -0.23 -9.15 24.78
C ALA A 388 -0.61 -10.46 24.04
N ALA A 389 -0.62 -11.60 24.75
CA ALA A 389 -1.09 -12.87 24.20
C ALA A 389 -2.60 -12.83 23.92
N LEU A 390 -3.38 -12.26 24.85
CA LEU A 390 -4.82 -12.10 24.68
C LEU A 390 -5.16 -11.14 23.52
N ASP A 391 -4.52 -9.97 23.47
CA ASP A 391 -4.77 -8.97 22.42
C ASP A 391 -4.44 -9.53 21.02
N PHE A 392 -3.32 -10.25 20.92
CA PHE A 392 -2.96 -10.92 19.67
C PHE A 392 -3.97 -12.00 19.30
N HIS A 393 -4.38 -12.85 20.25
CA HIS A 393 -5.39 -13.88 20.03
C HIS A 393 -6.76 -13.30 19.61
N GLU A 394 -7.23 -12.25 20.28
CA GLU A 394 -8.48 -11.56 19.92
C GLU A 394 -8.40 -10.93 18.53
N SER A 395 -7.21 -10.55 18.05
CA SER A 395 -7.04 -10.04 16.70
C SER A 395 -7.33 -11.10 15.64
N PHE A 396 -6.92 -12.36 15.85
CA PHE A 396 -7.36 -13.49 14.99
C PHE A 396 -8.87 -13.71 15.06
N ARG A 397 -9.49 -13.50 16.24
CA ARG A 397 -10.94 -13.63 16.40
C ARG A 397 -11.72 -12.49 15.74
N LYS A 398 -11.19 -11.28 15.68
CA LYS A 398 -11.79 -10.19 14.89
C LYS A 398 -11.76 -10.49 13.39
N LEU A 399 -10.75 -11.23 12.94
CA LEU A 399 -10.67 -11.76 11.57
C LEU A 399 -11.65 -12.92 11.30
N LYS A 400 -12.57 -13.29 12.22
CA LYS A 400 -13.50 -14.43 12.09
C LYS A 400 -14.51 -14.30 10.93
N ASN A 401 -14.72 -13.10 10.40
CA ASN A 401 -15.46 -12.87 9.16
C ASN A 401 -14.56 -12.82 7.92
N GLY A 402 -13.27 -12.98 8.15
CA GLY A 402 -12.23 -13.04 7.17
C GLY A 402 -12.17 -14.39 6.49
N ALA A 403 -11.36 -14.36 5.46
CA ALA A 403 -11.39 -15.25 4.34
C ALA A 403 -10.94 -16.69 4.70
N CYS A 404 -10.07 -16.85 5.70
CA CYS A 404 -9.50 -18.14 6.12
C CYS A 404 -10.15 -18.77 7.36
N MET A 405 -11.10 -18.10 8.01
CA MET A 405 -11.62 -18.57 9.30
C MET A 405 -12.75 -19.57 9.09
N ALA A 406 -12.67 -20.71 9.80
CA ALA A 406 -13.57 -21.83 9.68
C ALA A 406 -14.19 -22.20 11.04
N ARG A 407 -15.26 -23.00 10.99
CA ARG A 407 -15.76 -23.69 12.19
C ARG A 407 -14.69 -24.65 12.69
N LEU A 408 -14.64 -24.92 14.00
CA LEU A 408 -13.63 -25.80 14.57
C LEU A 408 -13.63 -27.17 13.88
N GLU A 409 -14.81 -27.67 13.51
CA GLU A 409 -14.99 -28.94 12.83
C GLU A 409 -14.37 -28.95 11.42
N GLU A 410 -14.38 -27.81 10.73
CA GLU A 410 -13.87 -27.61 9.37
C GLU A 410 -12.40 -27.17 9.33
N SER A 411 -11.83 -26.80 10.48
CA SER A 411 -10.47 -26.27 10.53
C SER A 411 -9.41 -27.36 10.59
N HIS A 412 -8.32 -27.15 9.88
CA HIS A 412 -7.12 -27.99 9.92
C HIS A 412 -6.06 -27.38 10.85
N VAL A 413 -6.11 -26.05 11.04
CA VAL A 413 -5.20 -25.31 11.91
C VAL A 413 -6.01 -24.64 13.01
N VAL A 414 -5.59 -24.80 14.27
CA VAL A 414 -6.27 -24.26 15.44
C VAL A 414 -5.32 -23.43 16.29
N LEU A 415 -5.55 -22.13 16.37
CA LEU A 415 -4.84 -21.23 17.28
C LEU A 415 -5.41 -21.34 18.70
N LEU A 416 -4.52 -21.64 19.64
CA LEU A 416 -4.81 -21.71 21.07
C LEU A 416 -4.41 -20.39 21.76
N PRO A 417 -5.13 -19.95 22.80
CA PRO A 417 -4.72 -18.85 23.66
C PRO A 417 -3.41 -19.16 24.40
N GLY A 418 -2.52 -18.17 24.52
CA GLY A 418 -1.28 -18.30 25.27
C GLY A 418 -1.46 -18.02 26.76
N TYR A 419 -1.46 -19.05 27.60
CA TYR A 419 -1.34 -18.95 29.07
C TYR A 419 0.13 -18.76 29.48
N SER A 420 0.39 -18.24 30.68
CA SER A 420 1.76 -18.06 31.20
C SER A 420 1.87 -18.28 32.71
N GLY A 421 3.01 -18.82 33.14
CA GLY A 421 3.39 -18.88 34.56
C GLY A 421 4.17 -17.66 35.08
N GLY A 422 4.61 -16.77 34.19
CA GLY A 422 5.55 -15.68 34.47
C GLY A 422 4.94 -14.35 34.95
N ALA A 423 5.72 -13.62 35.76
CA ALA A 423 5.30 -12.40 36.47
C ALA A 423 5.46 -11.07 35.70
N ARG A 424 6.16 -11.07 34.56
CA ARG A 424 6.75 -9.83 34.02
C ARG A 424 5.72 -8.87 33.37
N ASN A 425 4.55 -9.36 32.97
CA ASN A 425 3.52 -8.57 32.29
C ASN A 425 2.22 -8.49 33.10
N LEU A 426 1.55 -7.34 33.08
CA LEU A 426 0.22 -7.17 33.67
C LEU A 426 -0.76 -8.17 33.02
N PRO A 427 -1.36 -9.10 33.78
CA PRO A 427 -2.27 -10.07 33.22
C PRO A 427 -3.56 -9.38 32.78
N ALA A 428 -4.09 -9.71 31.61
CA ALA A 428 -5.39 -9.19 31.18
C ALA A 428 -6.55 -9.73 32.02
N ARG A 429 -6.41 -10.98 32.46
CA ARG A 429 -7.37 -11.69 33.31
C ARG A 429 -6.65 -12.12 34.59
N ARG A 430 -7.22 -11.74 35.73
CA ARG A 430 -6.71 -12.13 37.04
C ARG A 430 -6.94 -13.64 37.24
N GLY A 431 -5.86 -14.39 37.38
CA GLY A 431 -5.82 -15.82 37.75
C GLY A 431 -4.64 -16.05 38.70
N ARG A 432 -4.43 -17.29 39.16
CA ARG A 432 -3.18 -17.72 39.80
C ARG A 432 -2.10 -17.93 38.73
N ARG A 433 -0.83 -17.83 39.12
CA ARG A 433 0.27 -18.30 38.28
C ARG A 433 0.23 -19.82 38.27
N CYS A 434 0.09 -20.40 37.10
CA CYS A 434 0.24 -21.84 36.90
C CYS A 434 1.70 -22.14 36.60
N SER A 435 2.21 -23.30 36.99
CA SER A 435 3.54 -23.73 36.56
C SER A 435 3.54 -24.03 35.06
N ASP A 436 4.72 -23.97 34.44
CA ASP A 436 4.84 -24.35 33.03
C ASP A 436 4.43 -25.82 32.81
N GLU A 437 4.70 -26.71 33.78
CA GLU A 437 4.24 -28.10 33.77
C GLU A 437 2.70 -28.22 33.81
N GLU A 438 2.02 -27.40 34.62
CA GLU A 438 0.54 -27.37 34.66
C GLU A 438 -0.04 -26.95 33.30
N ILE A 439 0.54 -25.91 32.68
CA ILE A 439 0.09 -25.38 31.39
C ILE A 439 0.40 -26.38 30.26
N LEU A 440 1.61 -26.95 30.21
CA LEU A 440 1.99 -27.96 29.22
C LEU A 440 1.16 -29.22 29.38
N GLY A 441 0.89 -29.66 30.61
CA GLY A 441 0.01 -30.78 30.89
C GLY A 441 -1.42 -30.53 30.36
N ALA A 442 -1.92 -29.29 30.46
CA ALA A 442 -3.21 -28.92 29.89
C ALA A 442 -3.17 -28.90 28.35
N TYR A 443 -2.14 -28.33 27.74
CA TYR A 443 -1.99 -28.38 26.28
C TYR A 443 -1.85 -29.80 25.74
N ASN A 444 -1.15 -30.70 26.44
CA ASN A 444 -1.06 -32.11 26.08
C ASN A 444 -2.41 -32.83 26.14
N ARG A 445 -3.31 -32.42 27.06
CA ARG A 445 -4.71 -32.88 27.06
C ARG A 445 -5.51 -32.30 25.89
N LEU A 446 -5.24 -31.07 25.46
CA LEU A 446 -5.87 -30.52 24.25
C LEU A 446 -5.46 -31.30 22.99
N LEU A 447 -4.20 -31.73 22.85
CA LEU A 447 -3.75 -32.56 21.73
C LEU A 447 -4.55 -33.86 21.59
N SER A 448 -4.90 -34.47 22.72
CA SER A 448 -5.67 -35.72 22.77
C SER A 448 -7.18 -35.50 22.81
N HIS A 449 -7.65 -34.26 22.78
CA HIS A 449 -9.06 -33.94 22.83
C HIS A 449 -9.74 -34.31 21.49
N ALA A 450 -10.83 -35.08 21.52
CA ALA A 450 -11.47 -35.64 20.33
C ALA A 450 -11.86 -34.60 19.25
N ARG A 451 -12.16 -33.35 19.65
CA ARG A 451 -12.48 -32.25 18.70
C ARG A 451 -11.24 -31.63 18.03
N LEU A 452 -10.06 -31.90 18.54
CA LEU A 452 -8.77 -31.37 18.07
C LEU A 452 -7.89 -32.43 17.40
N ASP A 453 -8.31 -33.69 17.46
CA ASP A 453 -7.61 -34.81 16.83
C ASP A 453 -7.35 -34.55 15.33
N GLY A 454 -6.12 -34.82 14.89
CA GLY A 454 -5.64 -34.57 13.53
C GLY A 454 -5.49 -33.11 13.10
N LYS A 455 -5.67 -32.13 14.01
CA LYS A 455 -5.49 -30.69 13.70
C LYS A 455 -4.10 -30.20 14.10
N LEU A 456 -3.53 -29.28 13.31
CA LEU A 456 -2.31 -28.56 13.68
C LEU A 456 -2.64 -27.51 14.74
N LEU A 457 -2.12 -27.69 15.95
CA LEU A 457 -2.34 -26.74 17.04
C LEU A 457 -1.24 -25.68 17.04
N LEU A 458 -1.64 -24.42 16.93
CA LEU A 458 -0.77 -23.25 16.98
C LEU A 458 -0.80 -22.62 18.37
N LEU A 459 0.37 -22.41 18.95
CA LEU A 459 0.53 -21.73 20.24
C LEU A 459 1.23 -20.39 20.03
N ALA A 460 0.61 -19.30 20.48
CA ALA A 460 1.29 -18.00 20.54
C ALA A 460 2.14 -17.92 21.83
N SER A 461 3.46 -18.02 21.69
CA SER A 461 4.42 -17.85 22.79
C SER A 461 5.33 -16.65 22.57
N GLY A 462 5.78 -16.00 23.65
CA GLY A 462 6.73 -14.89 23.55
C GLY A 462 6.36 -13.66 24.35
N PHE A 463 5.30 -13.73 25.17
CA PHE A 463 4.91 -12.63 26.07
C PHE A 463 5.29 -12.89 27.54
N GLY A 464 6.37 -13.67 27.75
CA GLY A 464 6.97 -13.99 29.05
C GLY A 464 6.71 -15.42 29.51
N GLY A 465 7.76 -16.24 29.60
CA GLY A 465 7.78 -17.46 30.45
C GLY A 465 8.30 -18.74 29.80
N PHE A 466 7.80 -19.12 28.61
CA PHE A 466 8.03 -20.47 28.06
C PHE A 466 9.40 -20.72 27.41
N ALA A 467 10.33 -19.77 27.47
CA ALA A 467 11.57 -19.82 26.70
C ALA A 467 12.58 -20.88 27.19
N GLU A 468 12.41 -21.45 28.39
CA GLU A 468 13.46 -22.28 29.03
C GLU A 468 13.05 -23.72 29.37
N VAL A 469 11.75 -24.07 29.32
CA VAL A 469 11.33 -25.46 29.59
C VAL A 469 11.50 -26.26 28.30
N GLY A 470 12.59 -27.04 28.25
CA GLY A 470 13.06 -27.82 27.11
C GLY A 470 11.95 -28.35 26.20
N ALA A 471 12.03 -27.96 24.93
CA ALA A 471 11.08 -28.33 23.87
C ALA A 471 11.04 -29.83 23.54
N GLU A 472 11.81 -30.67 24.24
CA GLU A 472 12.00 -32.10 23.96
C GLU A 472 10.75 -32.97 24.22
N GLY A 473 9.66 -32.42 24.81
CA GLY A 473 8.44 -33.18 25.13
C GLY A 473 7.15 -32.72 24.43
N VAL A 474 7.21 -31.72 23.55
CA VAL A 474 6.01 -31.00 23.06
C VAL A 474 6.04 -30.85 21.53
N GLU A 475 6.44 -31.92 20.84
CA GLU A 475 6.67 -31.94 19.39
C GLU A 475 5.49 -31.56 18.48
N PRO A 476 4.20 -31.87 18.76
CA PRO A 476 3.14 -31.72 17.76
C PRO A 476 2.57 -30.31 17.62
N PHE A 477 3.00 -29.34 18.43
CA PHE A 477 2.56 -27.95 18.27
C PHE A 477 3.43 -27.23 17.25
N ALA A 478 2.86 -26.22 16.58
CA ALA A 478 3.62 -25.18 15.90
C ALA A 478 3.52 -23.88 16.72
N TRP A 479 4.59 -23.07 16.75
CA TRP A 479 4.63 -21.89 17.62
C TRP A 479 4.63 -20.59 16.83
N LEU A 480 3.83 -19.62 17.26
CA LEU A 480 3.99 -18.21 16.90
C LEU A 480 4.89 -17.58 17.95
N ARG A 481 6.15 -17.31 17.61
CA ARG A 481 7.19 -16.88 18.55
C ARG A 481 7.54 -15.41 18.37
N VAL A 482 7.49 -14.62 19.44
CA VAL A 482 8.05 -13.26 19.44
C VAL A 482 9.53 -13.35 19.82
N HIS A 483 10.41 -12.84 18.95
CA HIS A 483 11.87 -12.85 19.13
C HIS A 483 12.49 -14.24 19.42
N PRO A 484 12.23 -15.28 18.62
CA PRO A 484 12.88 -16.56 18.83
C PRO A 484 14.39 -16.51 18.55
N SER A 485 15.12 -17.45 19.13
CA SER A 485 16.51 -17.75 18.76
C SER A 485 16.53 -18.99 17.86
N GLN A 486 17.59 -19.20 17.09
CA GLN A 486 17.73 -20.40 16.25
C GLN A 486 17.66 -21.69 17.08
N GLU A 487 18.14 -21.68 18.31
CA GLU A 487 18.10 -22.84 19.20
C GLU A 487 16.67 -23.26 19.59
N ASN A 488 15.73 -22.31 19.61
CA ASN A 488 14.34 -22.55 19.99
C ASN A 488 13.34 -22.35 18.84
N PHE A 489 13.81 -22.14 17.61
CA PHE A 489 13.00 -21.94 16.42
C PHE A 489 13.11 -23.13 15.47
N ARG A 490 11.98 -23.81 15.24
CA ARG A 490 11.94 -24.91 14.28
C ARG A 490 11.58 -24.41 12.89
N ASN A 491 12.58 -24.26 12.02
CA ASN A 491 12.38 -23.85 10.63
C ASN A 491 11.32 -24.73 9.94
N GLY A 492 10.34 -24.08 9.29
CA GLY A 492 9.23 -24.76 8.60
C GLY A 492 8.10 -25.25 9.51
N HIS A 493 8.25 -25.14 10.84
CA HIS A 493 7.22 -25.51 11.82
C HIS A 493 6.76 -24.33 12.66
N ASP A 494 7.69 -23.49 13.11
CA ASP A 494 7.40 -22.29 13.89
C ASP A 494 7.35 -21.06 12.98
N LEU A 495 6.63 -20.02 13.41
CA LEU A 495 6.58 -18.73 12.74
C LEU A 495 7.05 -17.63 13.70
N SER A 496 8.06 -16.87 13.27
CA SER A 496 8.49 -15.69 14.02
C SER A 496 7.49 -14.57 13.79
N VAL A 497 6.92 -14.01 14.85
CA VAL A 497 5.96 -12.91 14.78
C VAL A 497 6.56 -11.61 15.32
N PRO A 498 6.25 -10.47 14.71
CA PRO A 498 6.73 -9.17 15.19
C PRO A 498 6.22 -8.85 16.60
N PRO A 499 6.94 -7.97 17.34
CA PRO A 499 6.45 -7.43 18.60
C PRO A 499 5.16 -6.62 18.38
N ALA A 500 4.57 -6.10 19.47
CA ALA A 500 3.36 -5.30 19.37
C ALA A 500 3.51 -4.13 18.36
N PRO A 501 2.52 -3.88 17.49
CA PRO A 501 2.50 -2.69 16.66
C PRO A 501 2.59 -1.46 17.53
N THR A 502 3.29 -0.44 17.04
CA THR A 502 3.35 0.86 17.68
C THR A 502 2.52 1.86 16.89
N GLU A 503 2.03 2.91 17.55
CA GLU A 503 1.28 3.98 16.89
C GLU A 503 2.08 4.63 15.74
N LEU A 504 3.42 4.60 15.85
CA LEU A 504 4.33 5.10 14.83
C LEU A 504 4.20 4.36 13.50
N CYS A 505 4.01 3.04 13.53
CA CYS A 505 3.90 2.24 12.31
C CYS A 505 2.66 2.60 11.48
N SER A 506 1.58 3.00 12.16
CA SER A 506 0.33 3.49 11.55
C SER A 506 0.31 5.01 11.32
N SER A 507 1.37 5.72 11.68
CA SER A 507 1.37 7.18 11.65
C SER A 507 1.52 7.73 10.23
N VAL A 508 0.98 8.94 10.03
CA VAL A 508 1.20 9.74 8.83
C VAL A 508 2.69 9.93 8.56
N GLN A 509 3.46 10.16 9.62
CA GLN A 509 4.87 10.47 9.54
C GLN A 509 5.70 9.28 9.05
N ALA A 510 5.37 8.05 9.47
CA ALA A 510 5.97 6.84 8.91
C ALA A 510 5.76 6.75 7.40
N SER A 511 4.53 7.00 6.94
CA SER A 511 4.21 7.00 5.51
C SER A 511 4.96 8.10 4.75
N GLN A 512 5.00 9.32 5.29
CA GLN A 512 5.76 10.44 4.70
C GLN A 512 7.26 10.16 4.65
N SER A 513 7.79 9.49 5.68
CA SER A 513 9.21 9.19 5.78
C SER A 513 9.70 8.26 4.68
N PHE A 514 8.85 7.36 4.14
CA PHE A 514 9.17 6.55 2.95
C PHE A 514 9.21 7.34 1.65
N LEU A 515 8.53 8.49 1.58
CA LEU A 515 8.49 9.35 0.40
C LEU A 515 9.69 10.29 0.32
N GLU A 516 10.29 10.61 1.47
CA GLU A 516 11.45 11.50 1.55
C GLU A 516 12.65 10.90 0.79
N PRO A 517 13.36 11.64 -0.08
CA PRO A 517 14.59 11.12 -0.69
C PRO A 517 15.63 10.75 0.38
N LEU A 518 16.45 9.73 0.13
CA LEU A 518 17.52 9.34 1.07
C LEU A 518 18.50 10.48 1.35
N ALA A 519 18.75 11.34 0.34
CA ALA A 519 19.57 12.54 0.49
C ALA A 519 18.94 13.61 1.41
N GLY A 520 17.64 13.51 1.70
CA GLY A 520 16.97 14.35 2.70
C GLY A 520 17.18 13.89 4.14
N LYS A 521 17.55 12.62 4.34
CA LYS A 521 17.78 12.05 5.67
C LYS A 521 18.97 12.73 6.32
N ARG A 522 18.76 13.21 7.54
CA ARG A 522 19.75 13.95 8.32
C ARG A 522 20.89 13.08 8.81
N PHE A 523 20.59 11.83 9.15
CA PHE A 523 21.55 10.88 9.71
C PHE A 523 21.75 9.73 8.71
N LEU A 524 22.98 9.24 8.64
CA LEU A 524 23.24 7.98 7.93
C LEU A 524 22.53 6.85 8.68
N VAL A 525 22.73 6.79 9.99
CA VAL A 525 22.22 5.71 10.82
C VAL A 525 21.83 6.22 12.21
N SER A 526 20.74 5.67 12.77
CA SER A 526 20.42 5.93 14.16
C SER A 526 19.90 4.72 14.91
N PHE A 527 20.04 4.80 16.23
CA PHE A 527 19.49 3.88 17.21
C PHE A 527 19.07 4.68 18.45
N LYS A 528 17.90 4.36 18.99
CA LYS A 528 17.53 4.75 20.35
C LYS A 528 16.86 3.59 21.07
N GLY A 529 17.48 3.11 22.12
CA GLY A 529 17.03 1.97 22.92
C GLY A 529 17.96 1.78 24.12
N ARG A 530 17.62 0.84 25.00
CA ARG A 530 18.50 0.50 26.12
C ARG A 530 19.82 -0.03 25.61
N LEU A 531 20.92 0.54 26.09
CA LEU A 531 22.28 0.13 25.71
C LEU A 531 22.84 -1.02 26.56
N ASP A 532 21.97 -1.71 27.31
CA ASP A 532 22.38 -2.74 28.25
C ASP A 532 22.74 -4.05 27.50
N GLY A 533 24.02 -4.42 27.42
CA GLY A 533 24.47 -5.72 26.90
C GLY A 533 25.84 -5.73 26.20
N PRO A 534 26.47 -6.90 26.04
CA PRO A 534 27.86 -7.02 25.58
C PRO A 534 28.12 -6.50 24.15
N LEU A 535 27.09 -6.46 23.29
CA LEU A 535 27.14 -5.86 21.95
C LEU A 535 27.11 -4.32 21.99
N LEU A 536 26.54 -3.72 23.05
CA LEU A 536 26.27 -2.29 23.17
C LEU A 536 27.27 -1.56 24.08
N ASP A 537 27.80 -2.25 25.11
CA ASP A 537 28.92 -1.78 25.95
C ASP A 537 30.26 -1.67 25.18
N GLY A 538 30.29 -2.11 23.91
CA GLY A 538 31.46 -2.07 23.04
C GLY A 538 31.31 -1.15 21.82
N PRO A 539 31.41 -1.67 20.58
CA PRO A 539 31.57 -0.87 19.36
C PRO A 539 30.42 0.07 19.03
N LEU A 540 29.17 -0.26 19.40
CA LEU A 540 28.00 0.54 19.03
C LEU A 540 27.94 1.90 19.74
N SER A 541 28.35 1.98 21.01
CA SER A 541 28.43 3.25 21.75
C SER A 541 29.53 4.16 21.18
N ALA A 542 30.62 3.57 20.66
CA ALA A 542 31.70 4.30 20.00
C ALA A 542 31.32 4.84 18.60
N LEU A 543 30.19 4.41 18.02
CA LEU A 543 29.70 4.95 16.75
C LEU A 543 29.09 6.34 16.87
N HIS A 544 28.69 6.76 18.08
CA HIS A 544 28.00 8.02 18.23
C HIS A 544 28.94 9.21 17.95
N ASP A 545 28.81 9.81 16.77
CA ASP A 545 29.53 11.03 16.39
C ASP A 545 28.65 12.29 16.46
N GLY A 546 27.35 12.11 16.68
CA GLY A 546 26.36 13.19 16.76
C GLY A 546 26.05 13.88 15.42
N LEU A 547 26.62 13.38 14.31
CA LEU A 547 26.51 13.95 12.97
C LEU A 547 25.91 12.95 11.99
N GLU A 548 26.55 11.82 11.77
CA GLU A 548 26.12 10.80 10.82
C GLU A 548 25.52 9.58 11.51
N ALA A 549 26.06 9.22 12.68
CA ALA A 549 25.62 8.11 13.48
C ALA A 549 25.16 8.58 14.86
N VAL A 550 23.86 8.40 15.12
CA VAL A 550 23.26 8.75 16.41
C VAL A 550 22.79 7.49 17.12
N VAL A 551 23.62 6.99 18.04
CA VAL A 551 23.32 5.86 18.92
C VAL A 551 23.20 6.42 20.33
N VAL A 552 21.98 6.44 20.86
CA VAL A 552 21.71 7.01 22.19
C VAL A 552 20.88 6.06 23.04
N ASP A 553 21.09 6.13 24.35
CA ASP A 553 20.29 5.37 25.31
C ASP A 553 18.82 5.84 25.32
N GLU A 554 17.91 4.95 25.71
CA GLU A 554 16.49 5.27 25.85
C GLU A 554 16.23 6.46 26.80
N ALA A 555 17.06 6.62 27.84
CA ALA A 555 16.99 7.73 28.79
C ALA A 555 17.45 9.09 28.23
N ASP A 556 18.11 9.13 27.06
CA ASP A 556 18.62 10.38 26.48
C ASP A 556 17.48 11.27 25.97
N ALA A 557 17.22 12.39 26.66
CA ALA A 557 16.14 13.31 26.34
C ALA A 557 16.42 14.23 25.13
N ARG A 558 17.64 14.26 24.59
CA ARG A 558 18.02 15.18 23.49
C ARG A 558 17.34 14.84 22.17
N TYR A 559 17.03 13.56 21.97
CA TYR A 559 16.40 13.05 20.76
C TYR A 559 15.16 12.25 21.10
N SER A 560 14.03 12.50 20.45
CA SER A 560 12.92 11.55 20.47
C SER A 560 13.23 10.39 19.53
N SER A 561 12.68 9.21 19.81
CA SER A 561 12.93 8.04 18.98
C SER A 561 12.35 8.22 17.58
N GLU A 562 11.18 8.86 17.50
CA GLU A 562 10.51 9.24 16.25
C GLU A 562 11.41 10.10 15.39
N TYR A 563 12.01 11.12 16.01
CA TYR A 563 12.88 12.05 15.31
C TYR A 563 14.08 11.33 14.71
N LEU A 564 14.75 10.46 15.46
CA LEU A 564 15.89 9.70 14.94
C LEU A 564 15.48 8.74 13.83
N LEU A 565 14.44 7.94 14.06
CA LEU A 565 13.95 6.95 13.09
C LEU A 565 13.59 7.60 11.75
N PHE A 566 12.75 8.64 11.77
CA PHE A 566 12.28 9.25 10.52
C PHE A 566 13.35 10.06 9.78
N ASN A 567 14.42 10.48 10.45
CA ASN A 567 15.50 11.27 9.86
C ASN A 567 16.76 10.46 9.52
N SER A 568 16.69 9.14 9.51
CA SER A 568 17.85 8.29 9.21
C SER A 568 17.69 7.50 7.91
N ALA A 569 18.78 7.38 7.14
CA ALA A 569 18.82 6.51 5.95
C ALA A 569 18.74 5.02 6.34
N PHE A 570 19.40 4.67 7.46
CA PHE A 570 19.34 3.34 8.06
C PHE A 570 18.82 3.42 9.51
N SER A 571 17.98 2.48 9.91
CA SER A 571 17.48 2.37 11.28
C SER A 571 18.02 1.10 11.90
N LEU A 572 18.86 1.23 12.93
CA LEU A 572 19.45 0.06 13.57
C LEU A 572 18.40 -0.71 14.36
N VAL A 573 18.41 -2.02 14.17
CA VAL A 573 17.65 -2.97 14.96
C VAL A 573 18.66 -3.76 15.79
N VAL A 574 18.48 -3.72 17.10
CA VAL A 574 19.21 -4.62 18.00
C VAL A 574 18.21 -5.68 18.48
N PRO A 575 18.45 -6.97 18.21
CA PRO A 575 17.60 -8.04 18.70
C PRO A 575 17.56 -8.10 20.23
N GLY A 576 16.38 -8.35 20.80
CA GLY A 576 16.22 -8.52 22.24
C GLY A 576 14.89 -8.00 22.78
N GLU A 577 14.69 -8.11 24.10
CA GLU A 577 13.57 -7.47 24.79
C GLU A 577 13.68 -5.94 24.63
N GLY A 578 12.65 -5.31 24.07
CA GLY A 578 12.65 -3.87 23.76
C GLY A 578 13.17 -3.52 22.36
N SER A 579 13.39 -4.51 21.49
CA SER A 579 13.73 -4.27 20.09
C SER A 579 12.65 -3.42 19.39
N ARG A 580 13.06 -2.28 18.84
CA ARG A 580 12.21 -1.37 18.05
C ARG A 580 12.11 -1.80 16.59
N PHE A 581 11.98 -3.10 16.37
CA PHE A 581 11.98 -3.69 15.03
C PHE A 581 10.86 -3.09 14.17
N ASN A 582 9.64 -3.00 14.69
CA ASN A 582 8.50 -2.51 13.92
C ASN A 582 8.72 -1.06 13.47
N GLU A 583 9.20 -0.24 14.39
CA GLU A 583 9.46 1.17 14.16
C GLU A 583 10.63 1.39 13.19
N ALA A 584 11.68 0.58 13.27
CA ALA A 584 12.80 0.62 12.34
C ALA A 584 12.38 0.21 10.92
N VAL A 585 11.53 -0.81 10.78
CA VAL A 585 11.00 -1.21 9.46
C VAL A 585 10.05 -0.13 8.92
N CYS A 586 9.25 0.50 9.79
CA CYS A 586 8.30 1.55 9.42
C CYS A 586 8.89 2.97 9.43
N SER A 587 10.19 3.14 9.63
CA SER A 587 10.82 4.46 9.81
C SER A 587 10.99 5.22 8.51
N GLY A 588 10.77 4.60 7.35
CA GLY A 588 11.11 5.17 6.06
C GLY A 588 12.59 5.10 5.71
N GLY A 589 13.45 4.56 6.57
CA GLY A 589 14.83 4.14 6.25
C GLY A 589 14.92 2.64 5.94
N VAL A 590 16.13 2.15 5.70
CA VAL A 590 16.40 0.70 5.59
C VAL A 590 16.72 0.13 6.98
N PRO A 591 15.97 -0.86 7.48
CA PRO A 591 16.28 -1.49 8.76
C PRO A 591 17.61 -2.26 8.66
N ALA A 592 18.51 -2.02 9.60
CA ALA A 592 19.82 -2.67 9.67
C ALA A 592 19.98 -3.39 11.01
N ALA A 593 19.91 -4.72 11.01
CA ALA A 593 19.94 -5.50 12.23
C ALA A 593 21.36 -5.90 12.60
N VAL A 594 21.82 -5.49 13.80
CA VAL A 594 23.07 -5.98 14.38
C VAL A 594 22.74 -7.23 15.17
N ALA A 595 22.95 -8.38 14.54
CA ALA A 595 22.42 -9.64 15.03
C ALA A 595 23.46 -10.75 14.91
N ASN A 596 23.56 -11.59 15.93
CA ASN A 596 24.35 -12.81 15.84
C ASN A 596 23.65 -13.86 14.95
N SER A 597 24.34 -14.95 14.65
CA SER A 597 23.78 -16.05 13.83
C SER A 597 22.53 -16.68 14.45
N SER A 598 22.35 -16.59 15.77
CA SER A 598 21.19 -17.16 16.46
C SER A 598 19.92 -16.31 16.33
N TRP A 599 19.97 -15.09 15.80
CA TRP A 599 18.78 -14.26 15.68
C TRP A 599 17.86 -14.73 14.55
N VAL A 600 16.58 -14.89 14.89
CA VAL A 600 15.50 -15.16 13.94
C VAL A 600 14.68 -13.87 13.79
N PRO A 601 14.68 -13.23 12.61
CA PRO A 601 13.95 -11.99 12.40
C PRO A 601 12.44 -12.23 12.49
N PRO A 602 11.65 -11.22 12.88
CA PRO A 602 10.20 -11.27 12.72
C PRO A 602 9.81 -11.60 11.29
N LEU A 603 8.77 -12.43 11.14
CA LEU A 603 8.25 -12.93 9.87
C LEU A 603 9.21 -13.89 9.13
N GLU A 604 10.28 -14.38 9.78
CA GLU A 604 11.09 -15.47 9.24
C GLU A 604 10.20 -16.68 8.91
N GLY A 605 10.40 -17.24 7.71
CA GLY A 605 9.50 -18.23 7.10
C GLY A 605 8.47 -17.63 6.13
N PHE A 606 8.25 -16.31 6.17
CA PHE A 606 7.35 -15.61 5.25
C PHE A 606 8.08 -14.53 4.43
N PHE A 607 8.79 -13.63 5.11
CA PHE A 607 9.67 -12.65 4.49
C PHE A 607 11.09 -12.91 4.95
N LEU A 608 12.02 -12.95 3.99
CA LEU A 608 13.44 -12.90 4.31
C LEU A 608 13.81 -11.50 4.76
N PHE A 609 14.43 -11.36 5.93
CA PHE A 609 14.86 -10.04 6.41
C PHE A 609 15.77 -9.34 5.41
N GLU A 610 16.64 -10.08 4.75
CA GLU A 610 17.59 -9.59 3.74
C GLU A 610 16.91 -9.06 2.47
N SER A 611 15.61 -9.35 2.27
CA SER A 611 14.83 -8.77 1.17
C SER A 611 14.35 -7.33 1.46
N TYR A 612 14.32 -6.92 2.72
CA TYR A 612 13.83 -5.59 3.14
C TYR A 612 14.72 -4.87 4.16
N GLY A 613 15.84 -5.46 4.54
CA GLY A 613 16.77 -4.95 5.52
C GLY A 613 18.18 -5.52 5.35
N LEU A 614 19.10 -5.07 6.20
CA LEU A 614 20.50 -5.48 6.19
C LEU A 614 20.82 -6.23 7.47
N ARG A 615 21.28 -7.48 7.38
CA ARG A 615 21.82 -8.20 8.53
C ARG A 615 23.31 -7.89 8.64
N LEU A 616 23.73 -7.31 9.75
CA LEU A 616 25.11 -6.94 10.04
C LEU A 616 25.74 -8.03 10.93
N THR A 617 26.87 -8.56 10.48
CA THR A 617 27.73 -9.43 11.30
C THR A 617 28.40 -8.65 12.43
N GLU A 618 28.94 -9.36 13.44
CA GLU A 618 29.71 -8.71 14.51
C GLU A 618 30.89 -7.92 13.95
N ALA A 619 31.60 -8.45 12.94
CA ALA A 619 32.72 -7.75 12.31
C ALA A 619 32.29 -6.45 11.62
N GLU A 620 31.16 -6.47 10.91
CA GLU A 620 30.59 -5.27 10.27
C GLU A 620 30.07 -4.26 11.30
N ALA A 621 29.63 -4.71 12.48
CA ALA A 621 29.20 -3.82 13.55
C ALA A 621 30.34 -2.92 14.07
N PHE A 622 31.60 -3.40 14.06
CA PHE A 622 32.79 -2.58 14.38
C PHE A 622 33.09 -1.50 13.31
N GLY A 623 32.54 -1.65 12.10
CA GLY A 623 32.75 -0.75 10.96
C GLY A 623 31.45 -0.32 10.29
N VAL A 624 30.36 -0.17 11.06
CA VAL A 624 29.03 -0.06 10.47
C VAL A 624 28.86 1.19 9.61
N VAL A 625 29.48 2.32 9.97
CA VAL A 625 29.38 3.56 9.18
C VAL A 625 30.05 3.38 7.81
N PRO A 626 31.33 2.94 7.70
CA PRO A 626 31.93 2.59 6.41
C PRO A 626 31.11 1.56 5.61
N PHE A 627 30.60 0.52 6.26
CA PHE A 627 29.77 -0.50 5.61
C PHE A 627 28.49 0.10 5.03
N LEU A 628 27.70 0.81 5.83
CA LEU A 628 26.45 1.42 5.40
C LEU A 628 26.67 2.48 4.32
N ARG A 629 27.80 3.20 4.32
CA ARG A 629 28.18 4.08 3.21
C ARG A 629 28.42 3.31 1.92
N SER A 630 29.07 2.15 1.98
CA SER A 630 29.27 1.31 0.81
C SER A 630 27.95 0.80 0.24
N VAL A 631 26.99 0.44 1.11
CA VAL A 631 25.64 0.07 0.70
C VAL A 631 24.88 1.28 0.15
N LEU A 632 25.00 2.46 0.78
CA LEU A 632 24.35 3.69 0.32
C LEU A 632 24.83 4.13 -1.08
N ALA A 633 26.06 3.77 -1.46
CA ALA A 633 26.58 4.01 -2.80
C ALA A 633 25.84 3.18 -3.88
N ASP A 634 25.28 2.01 -3.51
CA ASP A 634 24.36 1.25 -4.36
C ASP A 634 22.92 1.75 -4.16
N VAL A 635 22.60 2.86 -4.82
CA VAL A 635 21.28 3.50 -4.75
C VAL A 635 20.16 2.55 -5.15
N ALA A 636 20.40 1.62 -6.08
CA ALA A 636 19.41 0.66 -6.54
C ALA A 636 19.04 -0.33 -5.44
N GLN A 637 20.05 -0.92 -4.80
CA GLN A 637 19.85 -1.84 -3.68
C GLN A 637 19.09 -1.16 -2.54
N VAL A 638 19.48 0.07 -2.17
CA VAL A 638 18.85 0.78 -1.04
C VAL A 638 17.38 1.11 -1.33
N GLN A 639 17.06 1.56 -2.55
CA GLN A 639 15.67 1.84 -2.94
C GLN A 639 14.82 0.57 -2.95
N LEU A 640 15.37 -0.56 -3.39
CA LEU A 640 14.68 -1.86 -3.36
C LEU A 640 14.38 -2.28 -1.91
N LEU A 641 15.40 -2.29 -1.04
CA LEU A 641 15.24 -2.67 0.37
C LEU A 641 14.21 -1.77 1.06
N ARG A 642 14.24 -0.47 0.78
CA ARG A 642 13.32 0.51 1.35
C ARG A 642 11.87 0.32 0.89
N GLU A 643 11.65 0.03 -0.40
CA GLU A 643 10.32 -0.27 -0.92
C GLU A 643 9.78 -1.59 -0.35
N ASN A 644 10.64 -2.60 -0.18
CA ASN A 644 10.26 -3.85 0.45
C ASN A 644 9.95 -3.65 1.94
N ALA A 645 10.72 -2.81 2.65
CA ALA A 645 10.42 -2.43 4.04
C ALA A 645 9.06 -1.72 4.15
N ARG A 646 8.73 -0.84 3.20
CA ARG A 646 7.42 -0.18 3.12
C ARG A 646 6.29 -1.20 3.01
N ARG A 647 6.45 -2.22 2.19
CA ARG A 647 5.48 -3.31 2.00
C ARG A 647 5.32 -4.13 3.26
N VAL A 648 6.42 -4.51 3.91
CA VAL A 648 6.38 -5.25 5.18
C VAL A 648 5.67 -4.40 6.23
N CYS A 649 6.00 -3.11 6.33
CA CYS A 649 5.33 -2.18 7.24
C CYS A 649 3.81 -2.17 7.03
N SER A 650 3.35 -1.88 5.80
CA SER A 650 1.92 -1.74 5.49
C SER A 650 1.13 -3.04 5.51
N SER A 651 1.76 -4.18 5.17
CA SER A 651 1.09 -5.47 5.08
C SER A 651 1.19 -6.32 6.34
N ALA A 652 2.11 -6.01 7.26
CA ALA A 652 2.37 -6.86 8.42
C ALA A 652 2.55 -6.12 9.75
N LEU A 653 2.88 -4.83 9.80
CA LEU A 653 3.34 -4.20 11.06
C LEU A 653 2.45 -3.09 11.63
N GLN A 654 1.46 -2.59 10.87
CA GLN A 654 0.66 -1.42 11.28
C GLN A 654 -0.27 -1.66 12.47
N THR A 655 -0.97 -2.80 12.50
CA THR A 655 -1.93 -3.13 13.57
C THR A 655 -1.86 -4.61 13.93
N ARG A 656 -2.50 -5.00 15.04
CA ARG A 656 -2.52 -6.40 15.48
C ARG A 656 -3.35 -7.26 14.53
N GLU A 657 -4.41 -6.70 13.98
CA GLU A 657 -5.25 -7.33 12.95
C GLU A 657 -4.46 -7.53 11.66
N ILE A 658 -3.63 -6.55 11.26
CA ILE A 658 -2.73 -6.68 10.11
C ILE A 658 -1.65 -7.74 10.37
N GLN A 659 -1.03 -7.77 11.55
CA GLN A 659 -0.11 -8.84 11.95
C GLN A 659 -0.76 -10.23 11.88
N ALA A 660 -1.95 -10.37 12.46
CA ALA A 660 -2.70 -11.63 12.43
C ALA A 660 -3.05 -12.05 10.98
N ALA A 661 -3.44 -11.09 10.13
CA ALA A 661 -3.71 -11.34 8.72
C ALA A 661 -2.45 -11.78 7.96
N ALA A 662 -1.29 -11.17 8.24
CA ALA A 662 -0.01 -11.57 7.67
C ALA A 662 0.39 -12.99 8.10
N VAL A 663 0.19 -13.35 9.37
CA VAL A 663 0.42 -14.71 9.86
C VAL A 663 -0.47 -15.71 9.13
N LEU A 664 -1.77 -15.43 8.97
CA LEU A 664 -2.67 -16.29 8.21
C LEU A 664 -2.23 -16.44 6.74
N ALA A 665 -1.73 -15.37 6.12
CA ALA A 665 -1.18 -15.43 4.77
C ALA A 665 0.08 -16.30 4.70
N ALA A 666 0.94 -16.27 5.72
CA ALA A 666 2.14 -17.10 5.80
C ALA A 666 1.80 -18.60 5.84
N PHE A 667 0.83 -19.02 6.66
CA PHE A 667 0.39 -20.42 6.69
C PHE A 667 -0.26 -20.88 5.38
N HIS A 668 -0.87 -19.97 4.65
CA HIS A 668 -1.45 -20.30 3.36
C HIS A 668 -0.38 -20.53 2.28
N GLN A 669 0.74 -19.81 2.34
CA GLN A 669 1.80 -19.85 1.33
C GLN A 669 3.18 -20.00 2.00
N PRO A 670 3.44 -21.14 2.66
CA PRO A 670 4.64 -21.33 3.49
C PRO A 670 5.96 -21.24 2.70
N ASN A 671 5.90 -21.32 1.38
CA ASN A 671 7.07 -21.27 0.49
C ASN A 671 7.20 -20.01 -0.35
N ARG A 672 6.35 -18.98 -0.20
CA ARG A 672 6.49 -17.77 -1.05
C ARG A 672 7.85 -17.09 -0.89
N GLY A 673 8.35 -16.99 0.34
CA GLY A 673 9.69 -16.46 0.62
C GLY A 673 10.84 -17.39 0.19
N TYR A 674 10.57 -18.67 -0.13
CA TYR A 674 11.59 -19.65 -0.59
C TYR A 674 11.57 -19.82 -2.12
N GLU A 675 10.43 -19.70 -2.78
CA GLU A 675 10.37 -19.55 -4.24
C GLU A 675 11.01 -18.23 -4.69
N GLU A 676 10.93 -17.17 -3.86
CA GLU A 676 11.73 -15.95 -4.05
C GLU A 676 13.24 -16.14 -3.71
N ARG A 677 13.66 -17.15 -2.91
CA ARG A 677 15.08 -17.51 -2.73
C ARG A 677 15.72 -18.05 -4.01
N VAL A 678 14.94 -18.74 -4.84
CA VAL A 678 15.42 -19.41 -6.06
C VAL A 678 15.23 -18.54 -7.30
N GLY A 679 14.48 -17.44 -7.19
CA GLY A 679 14.18 -16.54 -8.30
C GLY A 679 15.29 -15.56 -8.68
N GLN A 680 15.96 -14.88 -7.74
CA GLN A 680 16.80 -13.72 -8.10
C GLN A 680 17.94 -13.43 -7.11
N LEU A 681 18.94 -14.31 -7.00
CA LEU A 681 20.25 -13.89 -6.48
C LEU A 681 20.96 -13.09 -7.58
N LEU A 682 20.99 -11.76 -7.42
CA LEU A 682 21.72 -10.83 -8.28
C LEU A 682 23.22 -11.16 -8.19
N LEU A 683 23.79 -11.71 -9.25
CA LEU A 683 25.20 -12.07 -9.34
C LEU A 683 26.09 -10.87 -9.63
N GLN A 684 25.66 -10.03 -10.57
CA GLN A 684 26.46 -8.91 -11.04
C GLN A 684 25.56 -7.83 -11.64
N THR A 685 25.94 -6.58 -11.44
CA THR A 685 25.34 -5.43 -12.11
C THR A 685 26.37 -4.76 -13.00
N ILE A 686 25.94 -4.34 -14.18
CA ILE A 686 26.75 -3.55 -15.11
C ILE A 686 25.92 -2.33 -15.48
N TYR A 687 26.43 -1.14 -15.14
CA TYR A 687 25.88 0.12 -15.59
C TYR A 687 26.66 0.57 -16.83
N ASP A 688 25.96 0.67 -17.96
CA ASP A 688 26.51 1.22 -19.19
C ASP A 688 26.20 2.72 -19.22
N GLU A 689 27.23 3.54 -18.97
CA GLU A 689 27.12 5.00 -18.90
C GLU A 689 26.68 5.64 -20.22
N ASP A 690 27.07 5.06 -21.37
CA ASP A 690 26.80 5.62 -22.69
C ASP A 690 25.33 5.39 -23.11
N SER A 691 24.76 4.25 -22.73
CA SER A 691 23.37 3.90 -23.04
C SER A 691 22.40 4.14 -21.88
N ASN A 692 22.90 4.48 -20.69
CA ASN A 692 22.14 4.61 -19.44
C ASN A 692 21.26 3.37 -19.18
N VAL A 693 21.83 2.19 -19.42
CA VAL A 693 21.15 0.90 -19.24
C VAL A 693 21.81 0.15 -18.10
N PHE A 694 20.98 -0.40 -17.23
CA PHE A 694 21.43 -1.24 -16.14
C PHE A 694 21.21 -2.70 -16.53
N TYR A 695 22.26 -3.50 -16.49
CA TYR A 695 22.18 -4.94 -16.71
C TYR A 695 22.35 -5.62 -15.36
N ALA A 696 21.45 -6.56 -15.07
CA ALA A 696 21.49 -7.37 -13.87
C ALA A 696 21.58 -8.83 -14.30
N LEU A 697 22.70 -9.47 -14.00
CA LEU A 697 22.90 -10.90 -14.20
C LEU A 697 22.48 -11.60 -12.91
N PHE A 698 21.57 -12.56 -13.01
CA PHE A 698 21.13 -13.36 -11.86
C PHE A 698 21.68 -14.79 -11.95
N GLN A 699 21.55 -15.53 -10.86
CA GLN A 699 22.10 -16.89 -10.70
C GLN A 699 21.62 -17.90 -11.74
N ASP A 700 20.49 -17.64 -12.39
CA ASP A 700 19.94 -18.41 -13.50
C ASP A 700 20.70 -18.22 -14.84
N GLN A 701 21.78 -17.42 -14.86
CA GLN A 701 22.54 -17.03 -16.06
C GLN A 701 21.68 -16.27 -17.09
N ILE A 702 20.52 -15.76 -16.68
CA ILE A 702 19.69 -14.90 -17.52
C ILE A 702 20.16 -13.47 -17.27
N LEU A 703 20.64 -12.83 -18.35
CA LEU A 703 21.00 -11.42 -18.32
C LEU A 703 19.72 -10.60 -18.48
N TYR A 704 19.28 -9.97 -17.40
CA TYR A 704 18.13 -9.09 -17.44
C TYR A 704 18.59 -7.69 -17.77
N LYS A 705 18.07 -7.17 -18.88
CA LYS A 705 18.26 -5.79 -19.28
C LYS A 705 17.20 -4.94 -18.60
N ALA A 706 17.56 -4.23 -17.54
CA ALA A 706 16.78 -3.08 -17.10
C ALA A 706 17.05 -1.98 -18.12
N VAL A 707 16.26 -1.98 -19.20
CA VAL A 707 16.11 -0.77 -20.01
C VAL A 707 15.66 0.29 -19.02
N ALA A 708 16.40 1.38 -18.87
CA ALA A 708 15.97 2.52 -18.06
C ALA A 708 14.67 3.07 -18.66
N GLY A 709 13.55 2.43 -18.34
CA GLY A 709 12.22 2.79 -18.71
C GLY A 709 11.75 3.85 -17.76
N ARG A 710 12.30 5.05 -17.88
CA ARG A 710 11.83 6.32 -17.30
C ARG A 710 11.42 6.36 -15.81
N ALA A 711 11.63 5.33 -15.02
CA ALA A 711 11.20 5.28 -13.64
C ALA A 711 12.36 4.77 -12.79
N ASN A 712 12.79 5.58 -11.83
CA ASN A 712 13.59 5.15 -10.69
C ASN A 712 12.76 4.25 -9.73
N THR A 713 12.02 3.29 -10.29
CA THR A 713 11.31 2.24 -9.58
C THR A 713 11.73 0.91 -10.20
N PHE A 714 12.51 0.14 -9.44
CA PHE A 714 12.95 -1.20 -9.80
C PHE A 714 11.81 -2.24 -9.71
N GLN A 715 10.63 -1.95 -10.28
CA GLN A 715 9.59 -2.97 -10.41
C GLN A 715 8.87 -2.95 -11.76
N SER A 716 8.93 -4.14 -12.38
CA SER A 716 7.95 -4.78 -13.27
C SER A 716 8.14 -4.75 -14.79
N VAL A 717 9.31 -4.39 -15.33
CA VAL A 717 9.67 -4.79 -16.71
C VAL A 717 11.08 -5.35 -16.77
N TRP A 718 11.25 -6.55 -16.23
CA TRP A 718 12.40 -7.39 -16.54
C TRP A 718 12.07 -8.15 -17.82
N ILE A 719 12.56 -7.69 -18.97
CA ILE A 719 12.43 -8.45 -20.22
C ILE A 719 13.54 -9.49 -20.21
N SER A 720 13.19 -10.78 -20.24
CA SER A 720 14.18 -11.82 -20.51
C SER A 720 14.77 -11.54 -21.89
N VAL A 721 16.04 -11.16 -21.95
CA VAL A 721 16.77 -11.21 -23.21
C VAL A 721 17.09 -12.69 -23.38
N GLY A 722 16.20 -13.43 -24.07
CA GLY A 722 16.31 -14.88 -24.19
C GLY A 722 17.72 -15.30 -24.64
N ALA A 723 18.10 -16.55 -24.34
CA ALA A 723 19.39 -17.15 -24.71
C ALA A 723 19.64 -17.10 -26.22
N GLY A 724 20.08 -15.93 -26.70
CA GLY A 724 20.63 -15.72 -28.02
C GLY A 724 22.13 -15.99 -27.99
N PRO A 725 22.74 -16.35 -29.13
CA PRO A 725 24.11 -16.81 -29.21
C PRO A 725 25.08 -15.64 -29.01
N PHE A 726 25.30 -15.22 -27.77
CA PHE A 726 26.42 -14.35 -27.43
C PHE A 726 27.64 -15.22 -27.17
N ALA A 727 28.66 -15.00 -27.99
CA ALA A 727 29.88 -15.79 -28.05
C ALA A 727 30.69 -15.73 -26.73
N PRO A 728 31.54 -16.74 -26.45
CA PRO A 728 32.19 -16.96 -25.14
C PRO A 728 33.36 -16.01 -24.82
N HIS A 729 33.44 -14.82 -25.42
CA HIS A 729 34.62 -13.96 -25.32
C HIS A 729 34.49 -12.77 -24.36
N LEU A 730 33.48 -12.78 -23.48
CA LEU A 730 33.26 -11.74 -22.46
C LEU A 730 32.93 -12.34 -21.09
N ILE A 731 33.64 -13.40 -20.69
CA ILE A 731 33.73 -13.85 -19.29
C ILE A 731 35.12 -13.47 -18.78
#